data_AF-A0A7Y5QDM9-F1
#
_entry.id   AF-A0A7Y5QDM9-F1
#
_cell.length_a   1.000
_cell.length_b   1.000
_cell.length_c   1.000
_cell.angle_alpha   90.00
_cell.angle_beta   90.00
_cell.angle_gamma   90.00
#
_symmetry.space_group_name_H-M   'P 1'
#
loop_
_entity.id
_entity.type
_entity.pdbx_description
1 polymer ?
#
loop_
_entity_poly.entity_id
_entity_poly.type
_entity_poly.pdbx_seq_one_letter_code
_entity_poly.pdbx_strand_id
1 'polypeptide(L)'
;MRAYSDILGSVDSAFYYVERSETPMNIGALTIFDGSLDLDEFIRFIESRIPLCPRYAERIVQAPLNLGAPTWIRDPNFYVSDHIRRVELESPEDLGALRRLAGRLAAEPLDRGRPLWEIILIDGLPGQTAMLFKVHHCMVDGLAAVDLFNFLLDVAPRQVPQDRRFINSAPALPNPFSLLSDSLTRDLTHQVRLLRKVGTEAVKVFGSLTRDQERLNMLVAAAHLISNNVKPIQKLPINGKNTGEQRLVWAEFALDDIHAIRAKRKASVNEVMLTIMARAVEHYVNDHGGTRQAFLRALVPVNVRTAEEKGDYGNRISVLPIDLPFNVPDPLEHLAAVMKYSKVMKDSGLAYSMDLMLTLPSLLPAVMHKPIWGLAPVAFSLLAHTWCTNVAAPPIPVYLLGHELKQVYGFFPLNPSMGLASVIVSYNGHITLTMVADEGILVDADVLGVYAQSVFGELCRAAHDDGLVVFARMDSNRAHDDLHQAHPDWFARDASGRPHKAGELFVTCINGPYYEQHIPAILREIAGRYRPEGFTDNSWSGLGRGTICHCDNCRRKFRERSGRELPARKNWDDPAYREWIRWNYDRRLEIWDLNNRITREAGGPDCVWSGMISGSVGAASASFRDLKEICRRADIIMLDHQSRRDESGFQHNGEAAKRLHGLLGWEKLIPESMALYQAGRPAFRLASKPAPEARLWMLDGIAGGLQPWWHHVGAYHEDRRMYRTAEPIYRWHEQHAAYLTDRQPIASIGVVWSQPNQDFFGRDEADTLVESPWRGITQALIRGRIPYLPVHADDLDRAAPGLAALILPRSGLGHKHGIVLGNLVGLIDSDYQGQIFVSTWNRGHEHFTIQPLERIAQLVVVPVLQVAFNVVDSFDESERGAAGFGSTGKH
;
A
#
# COMPACT_ATOMS: atom_id res chain seq x y z
N MET A 1 -26.15 33.87 40.68
CA MET A 1 -25.68 33.37 39.36
C MET A 1 -24.37 34.09 39.07
N ARG A 2 -23.22 33.39 39.06
CA ARG A 2 -21.92 34.03 38.84
C ARG A 2 -21.82 34.44 37.37
N ALA A 3 -21.53 35.70 37.10
CA ALA A 3 -21.47 36.28 35.74
C ALA A 3 -20.17 35.95 34.98
N TYR A 4 -19.25 35.21 35.59
CA TYR A 4 -17.89 35.00 35.08
C TYR A 4 -17.54 33.51 35.05
N SER A 5 -17.02 33.06 33.91
CA SER A 5 -16.32 31.79 33.79
C SER A 5 -14.81 32.00 34.09
N ASP A 6 -14.08 30.91 34.24
CA ASP A 6 -12.73 30.86 34.84
C ASP A 6 -11.70 31.83 34.23
N ILE A 7 -10.65 32.16 35.01
CA ILE A 7 -9.47 32.89 34.52
C ILE A 7 -8.79 32.06 33.41
N LEU A 8 -8.31 32.73 32.36
CA LEU A 8 -7.54 32.10 31.30
C LEU A 8 -6.27 31.45 31.86
N GLY A 9 -6.00 30.19 31.48
CA GLY A 9 -4.82 29.46 31.95
C GLY A 9 -3.52 30.18 31.62
N SER A 10 -2.45 29.85 32.35
CA SER A 10 -1.12 30.43 32.19
C SER A 10 -0.57 30.31 30.77
N VAL A 11 -0.67 29.12 30.20
CA VAL A 11 -0.19 28.80 28.85
C VAL A 11 -1.14 29.36 27.78
N ASP A 12 -2.45 29.32 28.03
CA ASP A 12 -3.45 29.87 27.11
C ASP A 12 -3.32 31.40 26.97
N SER A 13 -2.99 32.07 28.07
CA SER A 13 -2.67 33.50 28.10
C SER A 13 -1.42 33.81 27.27
N ALA A 14 -0.44 32.89 27.22
CA ALA A 14 0.73 33.06 26.37
C ALA A 14 0.33 33.17 24.90
N PHE A 15 -0.45 32.21 24.38
CA PHE A 15 -0.97 32.23 23.00
C PHE A 15 -1.75 33.50 22.69
N TYR A 16 -2.60 33.96 23.63
CA TYR A 16 -3.35 35.20 23.49
C TYR A 16 -2.47 36.47 23.40
N TYR A 17 -1.33 36.51 24.10
CA TYR A 17 -0.41 37.67 24.08
C TYR A 17 0.64 37.61 22.95
N VAL A 18 1.03 36.42 22.49
CA VAL A 18 2.06 36.27 21.44
C VAL A 18 1.54 36.49 20.02
N GLU A 19 0.24 36.34 19.80
CA GLU A 19 -0.39 36.53 18.49
C GLU A 19 -0.05 37.89 17.87
N ARG A 20 0.17 37.88 16.55
CA ARG A 20 0.45 39.03 15.67
C ARG A 20 -0.40 38.91 14.41
N SER A 21 -0.53 40.00 13.65
CA SER A 21 -1.24 40.01 12.37
C SER A 21 -0.69 38.99 11.38
N GLU A 22 0.64 38.83 11.33
CA GLU A 22 1.33 37.92 10.41
C GLU A 22 1.38 36.47 10.94
N THR A 23 1.11 36.26 12.22
CA THR A 23 1.12 34.93 12.85
C THR A 23 -0.06 34.82 13.81
N PRO A 24 -1.28 34.64 13.29
CA PRO A 24 -2.43 34.36 14.13
C PRO A 24 -2.22 33.03 14.86
N MET A 25 -2.68 32.94 16.11
CA MET A 25 -2.50 31.73 16.92
C MET A 25 -3.67 30.77 16.73
N ASN A 26 -4.01 30.52 15.46
CA ASN A 26 -5.11 29.66 15.05
C ASN A 26 -4.65 28.21 14.90
N ILE A 27 -5.39 27.27 15.48
CA ILE A 27 -5.29 25.83 15.23
C ILE A 27 -6.57 25.31 14.60
N GLY A 28 -6.51 24.15 13.95
CA GLY A 28 -7.70 23.57 13.37
C GLY A 28 -7.43 22.44 12.40
N ALA A 29 -8.44 22.12 11.59
CA ALA A 29 -8.33 21.13 10.54
C ALA A 29 -9.15 21.54 9.31
N LEU A 30 -8.60 21.24 8.14
CA LEU A 30 -9.35 21.10 6.90
C LEU A 30 -9.85 19.67 6.81
N THR A 31 -11.14 19.50 6.65
CA THR A 31 -11.82 18.20 6.61
C THR A 31 -12.66 18.09 5.36
N ILE A 32 -12.70 16.91 4.75
CA ILE A 32 -13.43 16.68 3.50
C ILE A 32 -14.51 15.63 3.75
N PHE A 33 -15.75 15.99 3.46
CA PHE A 33 -16.93 15.13 3.59
C PHE A 33 -17.46 14.75 2.21
N ASP A 34 -18.06 13.57 2.10
CA ASP A 34 -18.82 13.21 0.90
C ASP A 34 -20.11 14.05 0.77
N GLY A 35 -20.61 14.26 -0.44
CA GLY A 35 -21.82 15.03 -0.70
C GLY A 35 -21.74 16.52 -0.39
N SER A 36 -22.92 17.17 -0.36
CA SER A 36 -23.07 18.61 -0.16
C SER A 36 -23.71 18.92 1.20
N LEU A 37 -23.06 19.74 2.02
CA LEU A 37 -23.64 20.21 3.28
C LEU A 37 -24.59 21.39 3.04
N ASP A 38 -25.84 21.26 3.49
CA ASP A 38 -26.79 22.37 3.53
C ASP A 38 -26.44 23.35 4.66
N LEU A 39 -26.35 24.64 4.34
CA LEU A 39 -25.86 25.63 5.31
C LEU A 39 -26.85 25.82 6.46
N ASP A 40 -28.15 25.87 6.17
CA ASP A 40 -29.18 26.13 7.18
C ASP A 40 -29.33 24.93 8.13
N GLU A 41 -29.27 23.70 7.60
CA GLU A 41 -29.22 22.47 8.40
C GLU A 41 -27.96 22.41 9.24
N PHE A 42 -26.82 22.79 8.68
CA PHE A 42 -25.55 22.85 9.40
C PHE A 42 -25.58 23.86 10.55
N ILE A 43 -26.09 25.08 10.34
CA ILE A 43 -26.24 26.07 11.41
C ILE A 43 -27.11 25.52 12.54
N ARG A 44 -28.29 24.96 12.23
CA ARG A 44 -29.18 24.35 13.24
C ARG A 44 -28.50 23.21 13.99
N PHE A 45 -27.70 22.40 13.30
CA PHE A 45 -26.94 21.32 13.91
C PHE A 45 -25.91 21.86 14.90
N ILE A 46 -25.11 22.85 14.50
CA ILE A 46 -24.12 23.47 15.40
C ILE A 46 -24.81 24.12 16.60
N GLU A 47 -25.92 24.85 16.40
CA GLU A 47 -26.74 25.41 17.49
C GLU A 47 -27.17 24.35 18.52
N SER A 48 -27.56 23.16 18.05
CA SER A 48 -27.94 22.05 18.94
C SER A 48 -26.77 21.50 19.77
N ARG A 49 -25.52 21.68 19.30
CA ARG A 49 -24.29 21.20 19.94
C ARG A 49 -23.67 22.22 20.89
N ILE A 50 -23.87 23.53 20.70
CA ILE A 50 -23.33 24.58 21.59
C ILE A 50 -23.62 24.34 23.08
N PRO A 51 -24.82 23.90 23.52
CA PRO A 51 -25.07 23.58 24.93
C PRO A 51 -24.14 22.53 25.54
N LEU A 52 -23.56 21.64 24.71
CA LEU A 52 -22.64 20.59 25.15
C LEU A 52 -21.23 21.15 25.44
N CYS A 53 -20.86 22.26 24.79
CA CYS A 53 -19.60 22.96 25.01
C CYS A 53 -19.84 24.48 25.19
N PRO A 54 -20.27 24.92 26.39
CA PRO A 54 -20.61 26.33 26.66
C PRO A 54 -19.48 27.33 26.34
N ARG A 55 -18.21 26.91 26.36
CA ARG A 55 -17.03 27.74 26.03
C ARG A 55 -17.12 28.40 24.65
N TYR A 56 -17.82 27.80 23.68
CA TYR A 56 -17.96 28.34 22.32
C TYR A 56 -18.92 29.52 22.23
N ALA A 57 -19.70 29.76 23.29
CA ALA A 57 -20.50 30.98 23.45
C ALA A 57 -19.81 32.02 24.36
N GLU A 58 -18.55 31.81 24.71
CA GLU A 58 -17.77 32.70 25.58
C GLU A 58 -16.66 33.41 24.81
N ARG A 59 -16.47 34.67 25.14
CA ARG A 59 -15.39 35.52 24.64
C ARG A 59 -14.45 35.93 25.77
N ILE A 60 -13.26 36.39 25.41
CA ILE A 60 -12.28 36.87 26.39
C ILE A 60 -12.52 38.36 26.65
N VAL A 61 -12.52 38.74 27.93
CA VAL A 61 -12.44 40.14 28.35
C VAL A 61 -11.17 40.39 29.15
N GLN A 62 -10.56 41.55 28.89
CA GLN A 62 -9.31 41.97 29.50
C GLN A 62 -9.56 43.21 30.36
N ALA A 63 -9.06 43.22 31.59
CA ALA A 63 -9.10 44.41 32.44
C ALA A 63 -8.26 45.56 31.83
N PRO A 64 -8.67 46.84 32.00
CA PRO A 64 -7.92 47.98 31.48
C PRO A 64 -6.44 47.96 31.86
N LEU A 65 -5.58 48.41 30.94
CA LEU A 65 -4.12 48.45 31.11
C LEU A 65 -3.46 47.10 31.43
N ASN A 66 -4.16 45.97 31.20
CA ASN A 66 -3.74 44.63 31.59
C ASN A 66 -3.50 44.46 33.11
N LEU A 67 -4.24 45.21 33.94
CA LEU A 67 -4.17 45.14 35.40
C LEU A 67 -4.88 43.91 36.00
N GLY A 68 -5.03 42.85 35.20
CA GLY A 68 -5.72 41.62 35.57
C GLY A 68 -5.55 40.53 34.52
N ALA A 69 -5.76 39.27 34.90
CA ALA A 69 -5.67 38.16 33.96
C ALA A 69 -6.86 38.16 32.97
N PRO A 70 -6.66 37.76 31.69
CA PRO A 70 -7.75 37.59 30.75
C PRO A 70 -8.78 36.61 31.32
N THR A 71 -10.07 36.93 31.18
CA THR A 71 -11.14 36.14 31.78
C THR A 71 -12.18 35.82 30.72
N TRP A 72 -12.73 34.62 30.79
CA TRP A 72 -13.84 34.21 29.93
C TRP A 72 -15.17 34.78 30.42
N ILE A 73 -15.99 35.24 29.48
CA ILE A 73 -17.35 35.67 29.73
C ILE A 73 -18.27 35.22 28.61
N ARG A 74 -19.48 34.79 28.97
CA ARG A 74 -20.52 34.48 28.00
C ARG A 74 -20.87 35.74 27.20
N ASP A 75 -20.80 35.66 25.88
CA ASP A 75 -21.09 36.79 25.01
C ASP A 75 -22.61 36.99 24.89
N PRO A 76 -23.18 38.14 25.31
CA PRO A 76 -24.62 38.39 25.18
C PRO A 76 -25.09 38.53 23.74
N ASN A 77 -24.20 38.82 22.79
CA ASN A 77 -24.53 38.99 21.38
C ASN A 77 -24.08 37.79 20.52
N PHE A 78 -23.96 36.60 21.13
CA PHE A 78 -23.53 35.40 20.42
C PHE A 78 -24.65 34.81 19.55
N TYR A 79 -24.37 34.71 18.25
CA TYR A 79 -25.18 34.00 17.25
C TYR A 79 -24.29 33.02 16.47
N VAL A 80 -24.71 31.77 16.32
CA VAL A 80 -23.91 30.73 15.65
C VAL A 80 -23.62 31.08 14.19
N SER A 81 -24.58 31.69 13.49
CA SER A 81 -24.43 32.13 12.10
C SER A 81 -23.28 33.13 11.91
N ASP A 82 -22.91 33.90 12.94
CA ASP A 82 -21.83 34.89 12.86
C ASP A 82 -20.43 34.25 12.82
N HIS A 83 -20.35 32.94 13.09
CA HIS A 83 -19.12 32.15 13.11
C HIS A 83 -19.04 31.14 11.95
N ILE A 84 -20.06 31.09 11.09
CA ILE A 84 -20.13 30.14 9.98
C ILE A 84 -20.19 30.93 8.68
N ARG A 85 -19.22 30.72 7.79
CA ARG A 85 -19.24 31.26 6.43
C ARG A 85 -19.10 30.17 5.38
N ARG A 86 -19.48 30.52 4.16
CA ARG A 86 -19.42 29.65 2.99
C ARG A 86 -18.63 30.35 1.90
N VAL A 87 -17.70 29.64 1.28
CA VAL A 87 -16.84 30.13 0.20
C VAL A 87 -16.82 29.10 -0.92
N GLU A 88 -16.64 29.57 -2.16
CA GLU A 88 -16.58 28.72 -3.34
C GLU A 88 -15.14 28.59 -3.82
N LEU A 89 -14.73 27.37 -4.16
CA LEU A 89 -13.41 27.10 -4.74
C LEU A 89 -13.40 27.52 -6.21
N GLU A 90 -12.54 28.47 -6.56
CA GLU A 90 -12.45 29.02 -7.93
C GLU A 90 -12.07 27.98 -9.00
N SER A 91 -11.37 26.91 -8.60
CA SER A 91 -10.94 25.82 -9.49
C SER A 91 -11.23 24.46 -8.86
N PRO A 92 -12.47 23.98 -8.98
CA PRO A 92 -12.99 22.70 -8.46
C PRO A 92 -12.09 21.48 -8.55
N GLU A 93 -11.36 21.35 -9.67
CA GLU A 93 -10.58 20.16 -10.01
C GLU A 93 -9.10 20.27 -9.58
N ASP A 94 -8.65 21.44 -9.11
CA ASP A 94 -7.27 21.68 -8.66
C ASP A 94 -7.15 21.56 -7.13
N LEU A 95 -6.64 20.42 -6.65
CA LEU A 95 -6.30 20.25 -5.22
C LEU A 95 -5.27 21.28 -4.73
N GLY A 96 -4.44 21.82 -5.61
CA GLY A 96 -3.54 22.94 -5.31
C GLY A 96 -4.30 24.23 -4.99
N ALA A 97 -5.44 24.48 -5.62
CA ALA A 97 -6.30 25.61 -5.31
C ALA A 97 -6.90 25.47 -3.90
N LEU A 98 -7.33 24.26 -3.52
CA LEU A 98 -7.81 23.98 -2.17
C LEU A 98 -6.71 24.21 -1.12
N ARG A 99 -5.49 23.75 -1.37
CA ARG A 99 -4.30 23.97 -0.50
C ARG A 99 -4.03 25.45 -0.23
N ARG A 100 -4.03 26.27 -1.30
CA ARG A 100 -3.83 27.72 -1.21
C ARG A 100 -4.97 28.41 -0.48
N LEU A 101 -6.22 28.06 -0.81
CA LEU A 101 -7.38 28.63 -0.13
C LEU A 101 -7.37 28.28 1.36
N ALA A 102 -7.18 27.01 1.71
CA ALA A 102 -7.15 26.57 3.10
C ALA A 102 -6.03 27.24 3.92
N GLY A 103 -4.85 27.41 3.32
CA GLY A 103 -3.73 28.14 3.95
C GLY A 103 -4.08 29.60 4.25
N ARG A 104 -4.63 30.33 3.28
CA ARG A 104 -5.10 31.70 3.47
C ARG A 104 -6.16 31.80 4.58
N LEU A 105 -7.17 30.93 4.53
CA LEU A 105 -8.26 30.92 5.52
C LEU A 105 -7.76 30.58 6.93
N ALA A 106 -6.78 29.68 7.06
CA ALA A 106 -6.12 29.36 8.32
C ALA A 106 -5.34 30.55 8.90
N ALA A 107 -4.72 31.35 8.03
CA ALA A 107 -3.95 32.55 8.36
C ALA A 107 -4.80 33.81 8.62
N GLU A 108 -6.12 33.76 8.44
CA GLU A 108 -6.97 34.90 8.77
C GLU A 108 -7.18 35.02 10.29
N PRO A 109 -6.85 36.17 10.92
CA PRO A 109 -6.99 36.36 12.37
C PRO A 109 -8.47 36.36 12.80
N LEU A 110 -8.73 35.80 13.98
CA LEU A 110 -10.06 35.77 14.57
C LEU A 110 -10.38 37.09 15.31
N ASP A 111 -11.63 37.54 15.25
CA ASP A 111 -12.07 38.76 15.95
C ASP A 111 -12.14 38.52 17.47
N ARG A 112 -11.22 39.15 18.21
CA ARG A 112 -11.16 39.11 19.69
C ARG A 112 -12.37 39.73 20.38
N GLY A 113 -13.22 40.46 19.66
CA GLY A 113 -14.49 40.97 20.16
C GLY A 113 -15.56 39.88 20.36
N ARG A 114 -15.37 38.70 19.76
CA ARG A 114 -16.33 37.57 19.70
C ARG A 114 -15.70 36.29 20.26
N PRO A 115 -16.46 35.20 20.44
CA PRO A 115 -15.87 33.88 20.68
C PRO A 115 -14.88 33.50 19.59
N LEU A 116 -13.70 33.00 19.96
CA LEU A 116 -12.55 32.88 19.06
C LEU A 116 -12.55 31.57 18.24
N TRP A 117 -13.60 31.33 17.46
CA TRP A 117 -13.70 30.20 16.55
C TRP A 117 -14.49 30.55 15.30
N GLU A 118 -14.28 29.80 14.23
CA GLU A 118 -14.91 29.97 12.94
C GLU A 118 -15.01 28.61 12.21
N ILE A 119 -16.11 28.38 11.50
CA ILE A 119 -16.26 27.28 10.55
C ILE A 119 -16.49 27.84 9.15
N ILE A 120 -15.78 27.29 8.19
CA ILE A 120 -15.82 27.74 6.80
C ILE A 120 -16.15 26.54 5.93
N LEU A 121 -17.33 26.54 5.34
CA LEU A 121 -17.70 25.56 4.32
C LEU A 121 -17.11 26.00 2.98
N ILE A 122 -16.42 25.10 2.31
CA ILE A 122 -15.74 25.29 1.04
C ILE A 122 -16.40 24.38 0.01
N ASP A 123 -17.14 24.98 -0.92
CA ASP A 123 -17.81 24.29 -2.02
C ASP A 123 -16.92 24.22 -3.26
N GLY A 124 -17.37 23.46 -4.24
CA GLY A 124 -16.72 23.33 -5.55
C GLY A 124 -15.93 22.05 -5.69
N LEU A 125 -15.79 21.22 -4.65
CA LEU A 125 -15.21 19.88 -4.82
C LEU A 125 -16.24 18.93 -5.46
N PRO A 126 -15.88 18.16 -6.51
CA PRO A 126 -16.81 17.24 -7.17
C PRO A 126 -17.41 16.22 -6.19
N GLY A 127 -18.71 16.33 -5.92
CA GLY A 127 -19.44 15.41 -5.03
C GLY A 127 -18.99 15.45 -3.57
N GLN A 128 -18.28 16.50 -3.15
CA GLN A 128 -17.73 16.64 -1.80
C GLN A 128 -17.88 18.08 -1.27
N THR A 129 -17.81 18.24 0.04
CA THR A 129 -17.72 19.56 0.70
C THR A 129 -16.53 19.55 1.64
N ALA A 130 -15.66 20.55 1.51
CA ALA A 130 -14.62 20.77 2.49
C ALA A 130 -15.13 21.69 3.61
N MET A 131 -14.70 21.42 4.83
CA MET A 131 -14.96 22.26 5.99
C MET A 131 -13.62 22.58 6.64
N LEU A 132 -13.31 23.87 6.76
CA LEU A 132 -12.19 24.35 7.55
C LEU A 132 -12.73 24.81 8.91
N PHE A 133 -12.39 24.06 9.95
CA PHE A 133 -12.68 24.45 11.33
C PHE A 133 -11.44 25.10 11.92
N LYS A 134 -11.59 26.34 12.41
CA LYS A 134 -10.50 27.16 12.93
C LYS A 134 -10.88 27.68 14.31
N VAL A 135 -9.97 27.59 15.26
CA VAL A 135 -10.16 28.04 16.63
C VAL A 135 -8.85 28.61 17.16
N HIS A 136 -8.94 29.68 17.96
CA HIS A 136 -7.74 30.26 18.57
C HIS A 136 -7.19 29.31 19.64
N HIS A 137 -5.87 29.11 19.66
CA HIS A 137 -5.19 28.12 20.51
C HIS A 137 -5.43 28.34 22.02
N CYS A 138 -5.82 29.54 22.44
CA CYS A 138 -6.19 29.81 23.84
C CYS A 138 -7.57 29.23 24.26
N MET A 139 -8.43 28.84 23.32
CA MET A 139 -9.75 28.24 23.61
C MET A 139 -9.67 26.74 23.91
N VAL A 140 -8.62 26.08 23.43
CA VAL A 140 -8.55 24.63 23.39
C VAL A 140 -7.15 24.13 23.68
N ASP A 141 -7.01 23.30 24.70
CA ASP A 141 -5.82 22.53 25.00
C ASP A 141 -5.53 21.58 23.82
N GLY A 142 -4.26 21.27 23.54
CA GLY A 142 -3.85 20.54 22.31
C GLY A 142 -4.48 19.15 22.08
N LEU A 143 -5.14 18.56 23.08
CA LEU A 143 -5.98 17.35 22.96
C LEU A 143 -7.50 17.65 22.92
N ALA A 144 -7.94 18.78 23.49
CA ALA A 144 -9.34 19.17 23.56
C ALA A 144 -9.88 19.71 22.21
N ALA A 145 -9.03 20.19 21.30
CA ALA A 145 -9.42 20.54 19.93
C ALA A 145 -9.95 19.32 19.15
N VAL A 146 -9.38 18.15 19.43
CA VAL A 146 -9.77 16.86 18.85
C VAL A 146 -11.08 16.37 19.45
N ASP A 147 -11.23 16.48 20.77
CA ASP A 147 -12.48 16.12 21.45
C ASP A 147 -13.64 17.00 20.98
N LEU A 148 -13.40 18.28 20.71
CA LEU A 148 -14.40 19.16 20.10
C LEU A 148 -14.74 18.78 18.67
N PHE A 149 -13.73 18.57 17.82
CA PHE A 149 -13.98 18.11 16.47
C PHE A 149 -14.79 16.80 16.47
N ASN A 150 -14.49 15.88 17.40
CA ASN A 150 -15.27 14.66 17.63
C ASN A 150 -16.70 14.94 18.12
N PHE A 151 -16.98 16.03 18.85
CA PHE A 151 -18.35 16.40 19.25
C PHE A 151 -19.21 16.93 18.09
N LEU A 152 -18.58 17.42 17.02
CA LEU A 152 -19.27 17.82 15.79
C LEU A 152 -19.62 16.61 14.91
N LEU A 153 -19.10 15.43 15.22
CA LEU A 153 -19.20 14.25 14.38
C LEU A 153 -20.01 13.16 15.07
N ASP A 154 -20.84 12.48 14.30
CA ASP A 154 -21.60 11.34 14.73
C ASP A 154 -20.91 10.04 14.31
N VAL A 155 -20.97 9.02 15.15
CA VAL A 155 -20.42 7.68 14.84
C VAL A 155 -21.36 6.88 13.91
N ALA A 156 -22.59 7.36 13.71
CA ALA A 156 -23.59 6.73 12.85
C ALA A 156 -24.03 7.69 11.73
N PRO A 157 -24.35 7.18 10.51
CA PRO A 157 -24.73 8.01 9.37
C PRO A 157 -26.03 8.82 9.52
N ARG A 158 -26.84 8.58 10.55
CA ARG A 158 -28.05 9.39 10.76
C ARG A 158 -28.45 9.42 12.22
N GLN A 159 -28.27 10.58 12.84
CA GLN A 159 -29.01 10.94 14.04
C GLN A 159 -29.98 12.08 13.70
N VAL A 160 -31.23 11.95 14.17
CA VAL A 160 -32.20 13.04 14.11
C VAL A 160 -31.67 14.14 15.03
N PRO A 161 -31.52 15.40 14.55
CA PRO A 161 -31.15 16.51 15.42
C PRO A 161 -32.07 16.52 16.63
N GLN A 162 -31.53 16.49 17.85
CA GLN A 162 -32.34 16.83 19.01
C GLN A 162 -32.67 18.32 18.84
N ASP A 163 -33.95 18.66 18.73
CA ASP A 163 -34.43 20.05 18.67
C ASP A 163 -34.23 20.71 20.05
N ARG A 164 -32.97 20.95 20.40
CA ARG A 164 -32.55 21.73 21.56
C ARG A 164 -32.14 23.08 21.03
N ARG A 165 -33.10 24.01 20.97
CA ARG A 165 -32.79 25.41 20.68
C ARG A 165 -31.84 25.95 21.75
N PHE A 166 -30.65 26.40 21.34
CA PHE A 166 -29.75 27.12 22.21
C PHE A 166 -30.35 28.49 22.55
N ILE A 167 -30.63 28.73 23.84
CA ILE A 167 -31.10 30.03 24.33
C ILE A 167 -29.92 30.71 25.02
N ASN A 168 -29.42 31.80 24.42
CA ASN A 168 -28.33 32.58 25.01
C ASN A 168 -28.81 33.39 26.21
N SER A 169 -28.71 32.82 27.41
CA SER A 169 -29.04 33.46 28.69
C SER A 169 -27.77 34.02 29.33
N ALA A 170 -27.14 34.98 28.66
CA ALA A 170 -25.93 35.64 29.14
C ALA A 170 -26.26 36.91 29.94
N PRO A 171 -25.56 37.19 31.04
CA PRO A 171 -25.64 38.49 31.71
C PRO A 171 -25.02 39.59 30.83
N ALA A 172 -25.42 40.85 31.07
CA ALA A 172 -24.80 41.99 30.41
C ALA A 172 -23.30 42.07 30.70
N LEU A 173 -22.53 42.59 29.75
CA LEU A 173 -21.08 42.72 29.89
C LEU A 173 -20.73 43.63 31.10
N PRO A 174 -19.79 43.20 31.94
CA PRO A 174 -19.37 43.95 33.12
C PRO A 174 -18.65 45.24 32.71
N ASN A 175 -18.79 46.27 33.53
CA ASN A 175 -18.10 47.54 33.29
C ASN A 175 -16.59 47.42 33.63
N PRO A 176 -15.74 48.30 33.09
CA PRO A 176 -14.28 48.22 33.28
C PRO A 176 -13.81 48.24 34.75
N PHE A 177 -14.55 48.91 35.63
CA PHE A 177 -14.23 49.01 37.06
C PHE A 177 -14.51 47.70 37.81
N SER A 178 -15.63 47.03 37.49
CA SER A 178 -15.97 45.71 38.03
C SER A 178 -14.98 44.63 37.62
N LEU A 179 -14.45 44.69 36.40
CA LEU A 179 -13.39 43.77 35.95
C LEU A 179 -12.09 43.96 36.74
N LEU A 180 -11.76 45.21 37.10
CA LEU A 180 -10.56 45.53 37.87
C LEU A 180 -10.67 45.07 39.34
N SER A 181 -11.80 45.34 40.01
CA SER A 181 -12.03 44.92 41.39
C SER A 181 -12.05 43.39 41.53
N ASP A 182 -12.66 42.72 40.55
CA ASP A 182 -12.75 41.27 40.53
C ASP A 182 -11.41 40.60 40.26
N SER A 183 -10.54 41.21 39.44
CA SER A 183 -9.21 40.65 39.18
C SER A 183 -8.33 40.65 40.43
N LEU A 184 -8.40 41.70 41.26
CA LEU A 184 -7.61 41.81 42.50
C LEU A 184 -7.96 40.72 43.53
N THR A 185 -9.23 40.30 43.58
CA THR A 185 -9.68 39.25 44.52
C THR A 185 -9.38 37.83 44.01
N ARG A 186 -9.44 37.61 42.69
CA ARG A 186 -9.17 36.30 42.08
C ARG A 186 -7.68 35.99 41.96
N ASP A 187 -6.85 36.99 41.68
CA ASP A 187 -5.39 36.83 41.58
C ASP A 187 -4.79 36.22 42.85
N LEU A 188 -5.28 36.60 44.04
CA LEU A 188 -4.80 36.07 45.31
C LEU A 188 -5.07 34.56 45.46
N THR A 189 -6.25 34.10 45.06
CA THR A 189 -6.65 32.68 45.16
C THR A 189 -5.93 31.82 44.11
N HIS A 190 -5.71 32.38 42.91
CA HIS A 190 -4.98 31.75 41.82
C HIS A 190 -3.48 31.60 42.13
N GLN A 191 -2.85 32.65 42.68
CA GLN A 191 -1.45 32.67 43.13
C GLN A 191 -1.14 31.55 44.15
N VAL A 192 -2.03 31.31 45.12
CA VAL A 192 -1.86 30.24 46.12
C VAL A 192 -1.89 28.84 45.48
N ARG A 193 -2.78 28.60 44.50
CA ARG A 193 -2.82 27.31 43.76
C ARG A 193 -1.56 27.12 42.91
N LEU A 194 -1.09 28.18 42.25
CA LEU A 194 0.11 28.14 41.41
C LEU A 194 1.38 27.85 42.23
N LEU A 195 1.54 28.50 43.39
CA LEU A 195 2.68 28.25 44.29
C LEU A 195 2.74 26.79 44.75
N ARG A 196 1.59 26.16 45.03
CA ARG A 196 1.51 24.74 45.37
C ARG A 196 1.89 23.84 44.19
N LYS A 197 1.46 24.18 42.97
CA LYS A 197 1.84 23.47 41.72
C LYS A 197 3.36 23.56 41.48
N VAL A 198 3.93 24.76 41.55
CA VAL A 198 5.37 25.00 41.36
C VAL A 198 6.21 24.26 42.40
N GLY A 199 5.78 24.25 43.67
CA GLY A 199 6.44 23.48 44.72
C GLY A 199 6.43 21.96 44.45
N THR A 200 5.33 21.43 43.94
CA THR A 200 5.18 19.99 43.64
C THR A 200 6.04 19.58 42.42
N GLU A 201 6.09 20.39 41.38
CA GLU A 201 6.92 20.11 40.19
C GLU A 201 8.43 20.31 40.49
N ALA A 202 8.80 21.31 41.30
CA ALA A 202 10.18 21.47 41.76
C ALA A 202 10.68 20.24 42.53
N VAL A 203 9.85 19.65 43.41
CA VAL A 203 10.17 18.40 44.12
C VAL A 203 10.34 17.21 43.16
N LYS A 204 9.60 17.14 42.05
CA LYS A 204 9.79 16.08 41.03
C LYS A 204 11.11 16.26 40.26
N VAL A 205 11.46 17.50 39.90
CA VAL A 205 12.74 17.82 39.27
C VAL A 205 13.92 17.47 40.20
N PHE A 206 13.88 17.89 41.47
CA PHE A 206 14.92 17.56 42.46
C PHE A 206 14.91 16.09 42.90
N GLY A 207 13.74 15.45 42.97
CA GLY A 207 13.59 14.03 43.28
C GLY A 207 14.14 13.11 42.19
N SER A 208 14.08 13.54 40.92
CA SER A 208 14.69 12.82 39.80
C SER A 208 16.22 12.80 39.82
N LEU A 209 16.85 13.74 40.55
CA LEU A 209 18.31 13.86 40.67
C LEU A 209 18.91 13.00 41.80
N THR A 210 18.09 12.39 42.66
CA THR A 210 18.55 11.80 43.94
C THR A 210 18.31 10.31 44.12
N ARG A 211 17.85 9.58 43.10
CA ARG A 211 17.69 8.10 43.15
C ARG A 211 18.31 7.42 41.92
N ASP A 212 19.29 6.56 42.20
CA ASP A 212 20.13 5.71 41.33
C ASP A 212 21.41 6.33 40.73
N GLN A 213 22.55 5.77 41.13
CA GLN A 213 23.89 6.07 40.62
C GLN A 213 24.00 5.79 39.09
N GLU A 214 23.28 4.80 38.57
CA GLU A 214 23.22 4.51 37.13
C GLU A 214 22.41 5.55 36.35
N ARG A 215 21.32 6.08 36.93
CA ARG A 215 20.56 7.18 36.34
C ARG A 215 21.35 8.48 36.36
N LEU A 216 22.17 8.71 37.39
CA LEU A 216 23.07 9.86 37.45
C LEU A 216 24.11 9.83 36.31
N ASN A 217 24.69 8.67 36.01
CA ASN A 217 25.61 8.52 34.88
C ASN A 217 24.92 8.72 33.52
N MET A 218 23.67 8.26 33.37
CA MET A 218 22.85 8.49 32.18
C MET A 218 22.43 9.97 32.04
N LEU A 219 22.10 10.63 33.15
CA LEU A 219 21.78 12.06 33.24
C LEU A 219 23.00 12.93 32.96
N VAL A 220 24.20 12.55 33.42
CA VAL A 220 25.45 13.25 33.10
C VAL A 220 25.81 13.06 31.63
N ALA A 221 25.62 11.87 31.06
CA ALA A 221 25.79 11.63 29.63
C ALA A 221 24.78 12.42 28.78
N ALA A 222 23.51 12.46 29.21
CA ALA A 222 22.47 13.29 28.59
C ALA A 222 22.78 14.79 28.76
N ALA A 223 23.25 15.22 29.93
CA ALA A 223 23.65 16.60 30.20
C ALA A 223 24.91 17.02 29.42
N HIS A 224 25.85 16.11 29.17
CA HIS A 224 26.99 16.35 28.27
C HIS A 224 26.55 16.37 26.79
N LEU A 225 25.57 15.56 26.39
CA LEU A 225 24.94 15.63 25.06
C LEU A 225 24.16 16.93 24.88
N ILE A 226 23.46 17.40 25.92
CA ILE A 226 22.70 18.66 25.94
C ILE A 226 23.67 19.86 26.00
N SER A 227 24.66 19.90 26.89
CA SER A 227 25.55 21.07 27.00
C SER A 227 26.48 21.25 25.79
N ASN A 228 26.84 20.15 25.11
CA ASN A 228 27.57 20.23 23.85
C ASN A 228 26.67 20.54 22.62
N ASN A 229 25.34 20.33 22.71
CA ASN A 229 24.38 20.53 21.60
C ASN A 229 23.29 21.59 21.83
N VAL A 230 23.23 22.28 22.98
CA VAL A 230 22.52 23.56 23.15
C VAL A 230 23.42 24.68 22.60
N LYS A 231 23.90 24.46 21.36
CA LYS A 231 24.39 25.54 20.53
C LYS A 231 23.15 26.25 19.97
N PRO A 232 23.16 27.59 19.85
CA PRO A 232 22.13 28.30 19.11
C PRO A 232 21.96 27.65 17.73
N ILE A 233 20.72 27.40 17.33
CA ILE A 233 20.46 26.84 16.00
C ILE A 233 20.95 27.82 14.92
N GLN A 234 21.45 27.31 13.80
CA GLN A 234 21.63 28.12 12.60
C GLN A 234 20.31 28.14 11.83
N LYS A 235 19.90 29.32 11.34
CA LYS A 235 18.67 29.43 10.55
C LYS A 235 18.79 28.57 9.29
N LEU A 236 17.76 27.79 9.02
CA LEU A 236 17.58 27.07 7.77
C LEU A 236 16.76 27.92 6.78
N PRO A 237 16.75 27.59 5.48
CA PRO A 237 15.83 28.14 4.46
C PRO A 237 14.32 27.96 4.73
N ILE A 238 13.95 27.50 5.93
CA ILE A 238 12.57 27.42 6.44
C ILE A 238 12.34 28.39 7.63
N ASN A 239 13.33 29.20 7.97
CA ASN A 239 13.31 30.15 9.07
C ASN A 239 13.47 31.58 8.54
N GLY A 240 12.53 32.44 8.87
CA GLY A 240 12.48 33.82 8.41
C GLY A 240 11.43 34.60 9.18
N LYS A 241 11.30 35.88 8.89
CA LYS A 241 10.18 36.67 9.39
C LYS A 241 8.96 36.33 8.55
N ASN A 242 7.91 35.80 9.17
CA ASN A 242 6.67 35.45 8.47
C ASN A 242 6.03 36.68 7.84
N THR A 243 5.43 36.47 6.66
CA THR A 243 4.69 37.47 5.90
C THR A 243 3.21 37.47 6.24
N GLY A 244 2.69 36.34 6.73
CA GLY A 244 1.26 36.14 7.01
C GLY A 244 0.51 35.43 5.89
N GLU A 245 1.12 35.27 4.72
CA GLU A 245 0.58 34.47 3.63
C GLU A 245 0.99 33.01 3.83
N GLN A 246 0.02 32.14 4.13
CA GLN A 246 0.29 30.73 4.43
C GLN A 246 -0.31 29.80 3.38
N ARG A 247 0.35 28.67 3.16
CA ARG A 247 -0.11 27.54 2.35
C ARG A 247 -0.13 26.27 3.18
N LEU A 248 -1.13 25.42 2.93
CA LEU A 248 -1.13 24.04 3.42
C LEU A 248 -0.54 23.11 2.37
N VAL A 249 0.37 22.24 2.79
CA VAL A 249 0.95 21.18 1.98
C VAL A 249 0.76 19.88 2.74
N TRP A 250 0.42 18.77 2.08
CA TRP A 250 0.25 17.51 2.79
C TRP A 250 0.76 16.31 1.99
N ALA A 251 1.18 15.29 2.74
CA ALA A 251 1.46 13.95 2.25
C ALA A 251 0.59 12.94 3.03
N GLU A 252 0.16 11.89 2.33
CA GLU A 252 -0.76 10.88 2.85
C GLU A 252 -0.11 9.50 2.78
N PHE A 253 -0.34 8.70 3.80
CA PHE A 253 0.21 7.36 3.92
C PHE A 253 -0.88 6.41 4.45
N ALA A 254 -0.79 5.13 4.09
CA ALA A 254 -1.57 4.11 4.79
C ALA A 254 -1.00 3.93 6.20
N LEU A 255 -1.87 3.95 7.21
CA LEU A 255 -1.45 3.79 8.60
C LEU A 255 -0.82 2.41 8.84
N ASP A 256 -1.27 1.39 8.10
CA ASP A 256 -0.75 0.03 8.15
C ASP A 256 0.73 -0.06 7.71
N ASP A 257 1.14 0.74 6.73
CA ASP A 257 2.55 0.79 6.30
C ASP A 257 3.43 1.37 7.41
N ILE A 258 2.97 2.45 8.05
CA ILE A 258 3.65 3.05 9.20
C ILE A 258 3.69 2.06 10.38
N HIS A 259 2.61 1.33 10.63
CA HIS A 259 2.56 0.26 11.63
C HIS A 259 3.53 -0.90 11.33
N ALA A 260 3.69 -1.28 10.07
CA ALA A 260 4.64 -2.31 9.67
C ALA A 260 6.09 -1.87 9.96
N ILE A 261 6.45 -0.63 9.58
CA ILE A 261 7.77 -0.05 9.84
C ILE A 261 8.05 0.00 11.35
N ARG A 262 7.11 0.54 12.12
CA ARG A 262 7.24 0.67 13.59
C ARG A 262 7.45 -0.70 14.24
N ALA A 263 6.71 -1.74 13.82
CA ALA A 263 6.77 -3.06 14.42
C ALA A 263 8.10 -3.76 14.12
N LYS A 264 8.60 -3.62 12.89
CA LYS A 264 9.88 -4.21 12.48
C LYS A 264 11.08 -3.54 13.17
N ARG A 265 11.04 -2.20 13.31
CA ARG A 265 12.15 -1.40 13.84
C ARG A 265 12.05 -1.10 15.34
N LYS A 266 10.93 -1.50 15.97
CA LYS A 266 10.59 -1.14 17.36
C LYS A 266 10.55 0.38 17.56
N ALA A 267 10.18 1.12 16.51
CA ALA A 267 9.97 2.56 16.55
C ALA A 267 8.54 2.88 16.99
N SER A 268 8.31 4.13 17.40
CA SER A 268 6.96 4.70 17.55
C SER A 268 6.48 5.32 16.22
N VAL A 269 5.17 5.53 16.09
CA VAL A 269 4.58 6.22 14.93
C VAL A 269 5.20 7.61 14.75
N ASN A 270 5.36 8.36 15.85
CA ASN A 270 5.98 9.69 15.83
C ASN A 270 7.39 9.65 15.25
N GLU A 271 8.22 8.66 15.62
CA GLU A 271 9.60 8.57 15.14
C GLU A 271 9.66 8.29 13.64
N VAL A 272 8.76 7.46 13.10
CA VAL A 272 8.66 7.23 11.66
C VAL A 272 8.26 8.52 10.93
N MET A 273 7.21 9.20 11.42
CA MET A 273 6.73 10.43 10.79
C MET A 273 7.73 11.60 10.90
N LEU A 274 8.44 11.72 12.03
CA LEU A 274 9.52 12.69 12.19
C LEU A 274 10.69 12.41 11.24
N THR A 275 10.98 11.15 10.96
CA THR A 275 12.00 10.76 9.97
C THR A 275 11.58 11.21 8.56
N ILE A 276 10.32 10.96 8.17
CA ILE A 276 9.78 11.41 6.87
C ILE A 276 9.83 12.94 6.75
N MET A 277 9.39 13.65 7.80
CA MET A 277 9.43 15.11 7.84
C MET A 277 10.87 15.64 7.75
N ALA A 278 11.82 15.03 8.48
CA ALA A 278 13.23 15.43 8.45
C ALA A 278 13.84 15.29 7.06
N ARG A 279 13.58 14.16 6.37
CA ARG A 279 14.04 13.92 4.99
C ARG A 279 13.43 14.92 4.00
N ALA A 280 12.12 15.18 4.11
CA ALA A 280 11.46 16.13 3.24
C ALA A 280 12.04 17.55 3.37
N VAL A 281 12.26 17.99 4.62
CA VAL A 281 12.89 19.29 4.91
C VAL A 281 14.36 19.30 4.48
N GLU A 282 15.09 18.21 4.67
CA GLU A 282 16.48 18.09 4.24
C GLU A 282 16.62 18.30 2.72
N HIS A 283 15.80 17.62 1.92
CA HIS A 283 15.77 17.81 0.47
C HIS A 283 15.46 19.27 0.10
N TYR A 284 14.42 19.84 0.71
CA TYR A 284 14.07 21.24 0.49
C TYR A 284 15.23 22.19 0.80
N VAL A 285 15.89 22.02 1.95
CA VAL A 285 17.03 22.84 2.36
C VAL A 285 18.20 22.70 1.38
N ASN A 286 18.47 21.49 0.89
CA ASN A 286 19.54 21.24 -0.08
C ASN A 286 19.29 21.93 -1.43
N ASP A 287 18.04 21.92 -1.91
CA ASP A 287 17.67 22.61 -3.16
C ASP A 287 17.72 24.13 -3.03
N HIS A 288 17.53 24.65 -1.81
CA HIS A 288 17.45 26.08 -1.51
C HIS A 288 18.74 26.66 -0.92
N GLY A 289 19.90 26.17 -1.37
CA GLY A 289 21.22 26.72 -1.04
C GLY A 289 21.98 25.97 0.07
N GLY A 290 21.40 24.90 0.60
CA GLY A 290 22.02 24.01 1.58
C GLY A 290 22.26 24.66 2.95
N THR A 291 22.87 23.91 3.86
CA THR A 291 23.23 24.41 5.19
C THR A 291 24.46 23.70 5.76
N ARG A 292 25.18 24.37 6.66
CA ARG A 292 26.22 23.71 7.49
C ARG A 292 25.63 23.03 8.73
N GLN A 293 24.35 23.28 8.99
CA GLN A 293 23.60 22.69 10.09
C GLN A 293 23.36 21.19 9.80
N ALA A 294 23.85 20.31 10.67
CA ALA A 294 23.75 18.85 10.45
C ALA A 294 22.44 18.22 10.97
N PHE A 295 21.45 19.03 11.38
CA PHE A 295 20.19 18.54 11.93
C PHE A 295 19.05 19.56 11.83
N LEU A 296 17.82 19.05 11.73
CA LEU A 296 16.58 19.77 11.97
C LEU A 296 16.15 19.57 13.43
N ARG A 297 16.12 20.65 14.21
CA ARG A 297 15.50 20.65 15.55
C ARG A 297 14.02 20.99 15.48
N ALA A 298 13.16 20.06 15.88
CA ALA A 298 11.71 20.23 15.95
C ALA A 298 11.21 20.23 17.40
N LEU A 299 10.24 21.10 17.71
CA LEU A 299 9.52 21.08 18.99
C LEU A 299 8.34 20.12 18.89
N VAL A 300 8.37 19.07 19.70
CA VAL A 300 7.39 17.98 19.69
C VAL A 300 6.67 17.90 21.04
N PRO A 301 5.35 18.13 21.09
CA PRO A 301 4.55 17.90 22.28
C PRO A 301 4.55 16.41 22.67
N VAL A 302 4.68 16.12 23.97
CA VAL A 302 4.62 14.77 24.53
C VAL A 302 3.65 14.69 25.71
N ASN A 303 2.90 13.59 25.77
CA ASN A 303 2.00 13.29 26.88
C ASN A 303 2.80 12.71 28.07
N VAL A 304 2.80 13.43 29.20
CA VAL A 304 3.50 13.03 30.43
C VAL A 304 2.46 12.67 31.50
N ARG A 305 1.68 11.60 31.27
CA ARG A 305 0.70 11.09 32.27
C ARG A 305 1.26 9.88 33.00
N THR A 306 1.21 9.87 34.33
CA THR A 306 1.37 8.66 35.15
C THR A 306 0.01 7.99 35.39
N ALA A 307 -0.01 6.67 35.59
CA ALA A 307 -1.23 5.86 35.67
C ALA A 307 -2.17 6.20 36.85
N GLU A 308 -1.74 7.03 37.80
CA GLU A 308 -2.43 7.34 39.06
C GLU A 308 -3.27 8.64 39.02
N GLU A 309 -3.20 9.45 37.96
CA GLU A 309 -3.82 10.79 37.88
C GLU A 309 -5.08 10.85 36.98
N LYS A 310 -5.97 9.84 37.03
CA LYS A 310 -7.27 9.87 36.34
C LYS A 310 -8.31 10.63 37.18
N GLY A 311 -8.47 11.95 36.97
CA GLY A 311 -9.61 12.68 37.57
C GLY A 311 -9.64 14.21 37.48
N ASP A 312 -8.53 14.90 37.21
CA ASP A 312 -8.48 16.37 37.17
C ASP A 312 -8.42 16.92 35.73
N TYR A 313 -9.35 17.82 35.38
CA TYR A 313 -9.37 18.56 34.12
C TYR A 313 -8.36 19.73 34.16
N GLY A 314 -7.06 19.43 34.09
CA GLY A 314 -5.99 20.44 34.09
C GLY A 314 -4.80 20.08 33.17
N ASN A 315 -4.47 21.03 32.28
CA ASN A 315 -3.45 21.00 31.23
C ASN A 315 -2.05 20.50 31.70
N ARG A 316 -1.53 19.42 31.09
CA ARG A 316 -0.15 18.91 31.23
C ARG A 316 0.36 18.38 29.87
N ILE A 317 0.63 19.28 28.93
CA ILE A 317 1.35 18.99 27.68
C ILE A 317 2.76 19.56 27.84
N SER A 318 3.79 18.70 27.78
CA SER A 318 5.18 19.15 27.78
C SER A 318 5.75 19.14 26.37
N VAL A 319 6.66 20.05 26.05
CA VAL A 319 7.28 20.17 24.72
C VAL A 319 8.75 19.76 24.80
N LEU A 320 9.16 18.86 23.91
CA LEU A 320 10.54 18.40 23.79
C LEU A 320 11.19 18.92 22.50
N PRO A 321 12.36 19.57 22.55
CA PRO A 321 13.19 19.78 21.38
C PRO A 321 13.87 18.47 20.97
N ILE A 322 13.63 18.00 19.76
CA ILE A 322 14.23 16.77 19.21
C ILE A 322 15.08 17.16 18.00
N ASP A 323 16.34 16.73 18.01
CA ASP A 323 17.26 16.85 16.88
C ASP A 323 17.06 15.68 15.93
N LEU A 324 16.72 16.00 14.68
CA LEU A 324 16.53 15.08 13.57
C LEU A 324 17.72 15.25 12.63
N PRO A 325 18.61 14.25 12.49
CA PRO A 325 19.86 14.43 11.77
C PRO A 325 19.63 14.63 10.27
N PHE A 326 20.48 15.45 9.66
CA PHE A 326 20.64 15.52 8.21
C PHE A 326 21.86 14.71 7.78
N ASN A 327 21.99 14.49 6.47
CA ASN A 327 23.08 13.79 5.79
C ASN A 327 23.25 12.34 6.25
N VAL A 328 22.14 11.66 6.55
CA VAL A 328 22.13 10.21 6.81
C VAL A 328 21.53 9.53 5.58
N PRO A 329 22.36 8.92 4.69
CA PRO A 329 21.90 8.41 3.40
C PRO A 329 20.93 7.25 3.52
N ASP A 330 21.18 6.31 4.44
CA ASP A 330 20.28 5.17 4.67
C ASP A 330 19.05 5.61 5.48
N PRO A 331 17.83 5.49 4.94
CA PRO A 331 16.60 5.85 5.67
C PRO A 331 16.39 5.06 6.96
N LEU A 332 16.92 3.83 7.06
CA LEU A 332 16.84 2.99 8.25
C LEU A 332 17.82 3.43 9.34
N GLU A 333 19.03 3.83 8.95
CA GLU A 333 19.99 4.46 9.86
C GLU A 333 19.47 5.81 10.34
N HIS A 334 18.82 6.58 9.46
CA HIS A 334 18.18 7.84 9.83
C HIS A 334 17.09 7.60 10.89
N LEU A 335 16.19 6.65 10.65
CA LEU A 335 15.17 6.27 11.64
C LEU A 335 15.80 5.83 12.97
N ALA A 336 16.86 5.00 12.93
CA ALA A 336 17.55 4.56 14.13
C ALA A 336 18.20 5.72 14.90
N ALA A 337 18.75 6.70 14.19
CA ALA A 337 19.29 7.92 14.79
C ALA A 337 18.18 8.75 15.45
N VAL A 338 17.06 8.99 14.75
CA VAL A 338 15.88 9.69 15.31
C VAL A 338 15.37 8.98 16.57
N MET A 339 15.26 7.65 16.57
CA MET A 339 14.87 6.88 17.75
C MET A 339 15.84 7.09 18.92
N LYS A 340 17.15 7.09 18.66
CA LYS A 340 18.19 7.32 19.67
C LYS A 340 18.05 8.72 20.29
N TYR A 341 17.92 9.77 19.47
CA TYR A 341 17.78 11.14 19.94
C TYR A 341 16.46 11.36 20.70
N SER A 342 15.34 10.85 20.16
CA SER A 342 14.01 10.86 20.79
C SER A 342 14.07 10.23 22.19
N LYS A 343 14.70 9.06 22.32
CA LYS A 343 14.84 8.36 23.61
C LYS A 343 15.65 9.17 24.63
N VAL A 344 16.80 9.69 24.23
CA VAL A 344 17.66 10.52 25.11
C VAL A 344 16.88 11.74 25.61
N MET A 345 16.13 12.42 24.74
CA MET A 345 15.37 13.61 25.12
C MET A 345 14.21 13.26 26.07
N LYS A 346 13.48 12.17 25.84
CA LYS A 346 12.41 11.70 26.73
C LYS A 346 12.93 11.34 28.13
N ASP A 347 14.12 10.74 28.21
CA ASP A 347 14.71 10.25 29.46
C ASP A 347 15.44 11.38 30.26
N SER A 348 15.69 12.54 29.65
CA SER A 348 16.51 13.63 30.22
C SER A 348 15.86 14.53 31.28
N GLY A 349 14.56 14.38 31.56
CA GLY A 349 13.82 15.30 32.43
C GLY A 349 13.57 16.71 31.87
N LEU A 350 14.05 17.02 30.65
CA LEU A 350 13.85 18.31 29.96
C LEU A 350 12.36 18.70 29.81
N ALA A 351 11.49 17.71 29.70
CA ALA A 351 10.04 17.94 29.66
C ALA A 351 9.54 18.73 30.90
N TYR A 352 10.04 18.38 32.09
CA TYR A 352 9.65 19.04 33.33
C TYR A 352 10.24 20.44 33.46
N SER A 353 11.47 20.65 32.96
CA SER A 353 12.09 21.98 32.99
C SER A 353 11.42 22.95 31.99
N MET A 354 10.99 22.46 30.83
CA MET A 354 10.22 23.25 29.87
C MET A 354 8.82 23.60 30.39
N ASP A 355 8.11 22.65 31.02
CA ASP A 355 6.81 22.91 31.65
C ASP A 355 6.92 23.95 32.79
N LEU A 356 7.96 23.83 33.61
CA LEU A 356 8.25 24.81 34.66
C LEU A 356 8.56 26.20 34.07
N MET A 357 9.38 26.26 33.01
CA MET A 357 9.71 27.52 32.32
C MET A 357 8.48 28.20 31.73
N LEU A 358 7.54 27.43 31.17
CA LEU A 358 6.27 27.94 30.64
C LEU A 358 5.30 28.38 31.76
N THR A 359 5.39 27.79 32.95
CA THR A 359 4.50 28.10 34.07
C THR A 359 4.99 29.29 34.92
N LEU A 360 6.31 29.47 35.07
CA LEU A 360 6.94 30.49 35.91
C LEU A 360 6.49 31.95 35.64
N PRO A 361 6.36 32.41 34.38
CA PRO A 361 5.89 33.77 34.08
C PRO A 361 4.53 34.11 34.70
N SER A 362 3.69 33.11 34.96
CA SER A 362 2.35 33.31 35.53
C SER A 362 2.34 33.54 37.04
N LEU A 363 3.49 33.43 37.71
CA LEU A 363 3.67 33.86 39.10
C LEU A 363 3.83 35.38 39.23
N LEU A 364 4.20 36.06 38.14
CA LEU A 364 4.41 37.50 38.15
C LEU A 364 3.06 38.25 38.13
N PRO A 365 3.02 39.54 38.53
CA PRO A 365 1.81 40.35 38.44
C PRO A 365 1.27 40.43 37.00
N ALA A 366 -0.05 40.47 36.81
CA ALA A 366 -0.71 40.40 35.50
C ALA A 366 -0.19 41.44 34.47
N VAL A 367 0.17 42.65 34.93
CA VAL A 367 0.75 43.72 34.10
C VAL A 367 2.07 43.30 33.43
N MET A 368 2.80 42.35 34.02
CA MET A 368 4.06 41.83 33.49
C MET A 368 3.88 40.66 32.52
N HIS A 369 2.70 40.05 32.45
CA HIS A 369 2.48 38.86 31.61
C HIS A 369 2.65 39.20 30.12
N LYS A 370 2.01 40.26 29.65
CA LYS A 370 2.09 40.68 28.24
C LYS A 370 3.51 40.98 27.75
N PRO A 371 4.33 41.83 28.43
CA PRO A 371 5.70 42.09 27.96
C PRO A 371 6.59 40.85 28.03
N ILE A 372 6.40 39.97 29.02
CA ILE A 372 7.21 38.75 29.17
C ILE A 372 6.87 37.74 28.08
N TRP A 373 5.58 37.44 27.88
CA TRP A 373 5.14 36.54 26.82
C TRP A 373 5.47 37.10 25.44
N GLY A 374 5.50 38.42 25.27
CA GLY A 374 5.93 39.08 24.03
C GLY A 374 7.37 38.73 23.58
N LEU A 375 8.24 38.26 24.50
CA LEU A 375 9.60 37.80 24.19
C LEU A 375 9.68 36.30 23.84
N ALA A 376 8.62 35.53 24.10
CA ALA A 376 8.62 34.08 23.91
C ALA A 376 8.88 33.64 22.45
N PRO A 377 8.34 34.30 21.41
CA PRO A 377 8.67 33.95 20.02
C PRO A 377 10.17 33.98 19.72
N VAL A 378 10.87 35.00 20.22
CA VAL A 378 12.33 35.12 20.07
C VAL A 378 13.04 33.95 20.77
N ALA A 379 12.65 33.65 22.01
CA ALA A 379 13.23 32.53 22.75
C ALA A 379 13.05 31.19 22.01
N PHE A 380 11.84 30.90 21.52
CA PHE A 380 11.57 29.67 20.76
C PHE A 380 12.31 29.62 19.42
N SER A 381 12.46 30.75 18.75
CA SER A 381 13.22 30.83 17.49
C SER A 381 14.72 30.55 17.65
N LEU A 382 15.27 30.71 18.85
CA LEU A 382 16.64 30.33 19.17
C LEU A 382 16.76 28.84 19.56
N LEU A 383 15.64 28.25 19.99
CA LEU A 383 15.58 26.89 20.51
C LEU A 383 15.28 25.85 19.44
N ALA A 384 14.51 26.16 18.40
CA ALA A 384 14.14 25.20 17.35
C ALA A 384 13.84 25.84 15.99
N HIS A 385 13.83 25.02 14.94
CA HIS A 385 13.55 25.47 13.58
C HIS A 385 12.07 25.39 13.24
N THR A 386 11.35 24.42 13.81
CA THR A 386 9.96 24.12 13.45
C THR A 386 9.21 23.44 14.59
N TRP A 387 7.88 23.38 14.48
CA TRP A 387 6.99 22.61 15.34
C TRP A 387 6.50 21.36 14.63
N CYS A 388 6.35 20.25 15.36
CA CYS A 388 5.69 19.06 14.86
C CYS A 388 4.78 18.47 15.94
N THR A 389 3.48 18.49 15.68
CA THR A 389 2.47 17.93 16.59
C THR A 389 1.83 16.68 15.99
N ASN A 390 1.39 15.75 16.85
CA ASN A 390 0.67 14.55 16.43
C ASN A 390 -0.69 14.46 17.12
N VAL A 391 -1.73 14.28 16.32
CA VAL A 391 -3.13 14.22 16.71
C VAL A 391 -3.72 12.88 16.27
N ALA A 392 -4.23 12.11 17.22
CA ALA A 392 -4.97 10.88 16.92
C ALA A 392 -6.47 11.18 16.81
N ALA A 393 -7.04 11.04 15.62
CA ALA A 393 -8.48 11.09 15.38
C ALA A 393 -9.10 9.68 15.53
N PRO A 394 -10.45 9.54 15.52
CA PRO A 394 -11.10 8.24 15.65
C PRO A 394 -10.60 7.23 14.60
N PRO A 395 -10.33 5.98 14.99
CA PRO A 395 -9.89 4.92 14.07
C PRO A 395 -11.05 4.31 13.27
N ILE A 396 -12.24 4.89 13.38
CA ILE A 396 -13.48 4.44 12.75
C ILE A 396 -14.05 5.56 11.88
N PRO A 397 -14.86 5.24 10.86
CA PRO A 397 -15.57 6.25 10.09
C PRO A 397 -16.49 7.08 10.99
N VAL A 398 -16.53 8.38 10.76
CA VAL A 398 -17.41 9.34 11.44
C VAL A 398 -18.13 10.23 10.41
N TYR A 399 -19.25 10.83 10.81
CA TYR A 399 -20.19 11.49 9.91
C TYR A 399 -20.58 12.88 10.41
N LEU A 400 -20.89 13.80 9.51
CA LEU A 400 -21.48 15.10 9.81
C LEU A 400 -22.78 15.25 9.01
N LEU A 401 -23.92 15.39 9.67
CA LEU A 401 -25.25 15.42 9.01
C LEU A 401 -25.48 14.23 8.05
N GLY A 402 -24.87 13.09 8.35
CA GLY A 402 -24.92 11.87 7.56
C GLY A 402 -23.95 11.78 6.38
N HIS A 403 -23.11 12.79 6.21
CA HIS A 403 -21.99 12.79 5.27
C HIS A 403 -20.73 12.24 5.92
N GLU A 404 -20.09 11.24 5.32
CA GLU A 404 -18.90 10.57 5.86
C GLU A 404 -17.67 11.47 5.73
N LEU A 405 -16.91 11.60 6.82
CA LEU A 405 -15.60 12.24 6.81
C LEU A 405 -14.59 11.35 6.07
N LYS A 406 -14.04 11.84 4.97
CA LYS A 406 -13.09 11.11 4.11
C LYS A 406 -11.64 11.46 4.42
N GLN A 407 -11.32 12.74 4.57
CA GLN A 407 -9.95 13.20 4.84
C GLN A 407 -9.87 14.26 5.96
N VAL A 408 -8.73 14.28 6.67
CA VAL A 408 -8.42 15.24 7.73
C VAL A 408 -6.99 15.75 7.59
N TYR A 409 -6.84 17.07 7.46
CA TYR A 409 -5.56 17.77 7.39
C TYR A 409 -5.50 18.81 8.50
N GLY A 410 -4.74 18.53 9.55
CA GLY A 410 -4.58 19.45 10.67
C GLY A 410 -3.62 20.58 10.33
N PHE A 411 -3.84 21.76 10.89
CA PHE A 411 -2.91 22.89 10.79
C PHE A 411 -2.60 23.48 12.17
N PHE A 412 -1.40 24.05 12.29
CA PHE A 412 -0.84 24.59 13.53
C PHE A 412 -0.25 25.98 13.27
N PRO A 413 -0.32 26.91 14.22
CA PRO A 413 0.12 28.27 13.99
C PRO A 413 1.64 28.35 13.79
N LEU A 414 2.05 29.24 12.90
CA LEU A 414 3.46 29.58 12.72
C LEU A 414 3.94 30.47 13.86
N ASN A 415 5.14 30.20 14.36
CA ASN A 415 5.83 31.12 15.26
C ASN A 415 6.45 32.25 14.43
N PRO A 416 6.43 33.53 14.85
CA PRO A 416 6.99 34.68 14.12
C PRO A 416 8.32 34.51 13.37
N SER A 417 9.19 33.60 13.82
CA SER A 417 10.51 33.34 13.19
C SER A 417 10.68 31.92 12.62
N MET A 418 9.61 31.12 12.56
CA MET A 418 9.57 29.79 11.95
C MET A 418 8.58 29.82 10.79
N GLY A 419 9.05 29.59 9.56
CA GLY A 419 8.22 29.61 8.37
C GLY A 419 7.52 28.28 8.08
N LEU A 420 7.76 27.26 8.89
CA LEU A 420 7.22 25.91 8.72
C LEU A 420 6.73 25.35 10.06
N ALA A 421 5.54 24.76 10.08
CA ALA A 421 5.03 23.92 11.16
C ALA A 421 4.34 22.67 10.59
N SER A 422 4.42 21.55 11.31
CA SER A 422 3.91 20.26 10.85
C SER A 422 2.87 19.68 11.82
N VAL A 423 1.86 19.05 11.25
CA VAL A 423 0.79 18.36 11.96
C VAL A 423 0.60 16.97 11.38
N ILE A 424 0.73 15.98 12.24
CA ILE A 424 0.44 14.58 11.91
C ILE A 424 -0.97 14.27 12.38
N VAL A 425 -1.81 13.73 11.50
CA VAL A 425 -3.16 13.27 11.85
C VAL A 425 -3.35 11.83 11.43
N SER A 426 -3.76 10.95 12.34
CA SER A 426 -4.20 9.59 12.00
C SER A 426 -5.71 9.47 12.07
N TYR A 427 -6.37 9.04 10.99
CA TYR A 427 -7.82 8.88 10.88
C TYR A 427 -8.17 7.67 10.00
N ASN A 428 -9.07 6.81 10.49
CA ASN A 428 -9.68 5.70 9.73
C ASN A 428 -8.72 4.90 8.80
N GLY A 429 -7.57 4.45 9.31
CA GLY A 429 -6.60 3.67 8.53
C GLY A 429 -5.63 4.48 7.68
N HIS A 430 -5.74 5.81 7.69
CA HIS A 430 -4.83 6.75 7.03
C HIS A 430 -4.06 7.58 8.05
N ILE A 431 -2.87 8.05 7.65
CA ILE A 431 -2.09 9.02 8.41
C ILE A 431 -1.55 10.10 7.47
N THR A 432 -1.76 11.35 7.83
CA THR A 432 -1.35 12.52 7.04
C THR A 432 -0.24 13.27 7.75
N LEU A 433 0.71 13.79 6.97
CA LEU A 433 1.67 14.80 7.40
C LEU A 433 1.29 16.10 6.68
N THR A 434 0.67 17.03 7.40
CA THR A 434 0.33 18.36 6.90
C THR A 434 1.40 19.35 7.36
N MET A 435 1.85 20.20 6.46
CA MET A 435 2.86 21.23 6.66
C MET A 435 2.23 22.58 6.32
N VAL A 436 2.22 23.48 7.31
CA VAL A 436 1.86 24.88 7.14
C VAL A 436 3.14 25.63 6.81
N ALA A 437 3.17 26.31 5.66
CA ALA A 437 4.33 27.04 5.18
C ALA A 437 3.98 28.50 4.91
N ASP A 438 4.84 29.44 5.31
CA ASP A 438 4.73 30.85 4.90
C ASP A 438 5.30 31.03 3.49
N GLU A 439 4.49 31.54 2.57
CA GLU A 439 4.84 31.64 1.15
C GLU A 439 5.99 32.63 0.89
N GLY A 440 6.18 33.60 1.78
CA GLY A 440 7.29 34.56 1.70
C GLY A 440 8.63 34.00 2.17
N ILE A 441 8.63 32.86 2.87
CA ILE A 441 9.84 32.16 3.32
C ILE A 441 10.07 30.93 2.45
N LEU A 442 9.03 30.15 2.17
CA LEU A 442 9.09 28.94 1.34
C LEU A 442 8.40 29.17 -0.01
N VAL A 443 9.19 29.52 -1.03
CA VAL A 443 8.71 30.00 -2.35
C VAL A 443 7.97 28.92 -3.14
N ASP A 444 8.32 27.64 -2.98
CA ASP A 444 7.76 26.49 -3.71
C ASP A 444 7.32 25.35 -2.77
N ALA A 445 6.74 25.69 -1.62
CA ALA A 445 6.42 24.76 -0.53
C ALA A 445 5.72 23.44 -0.93
N ASP A 446 4.99 23.40 -2.06
CA ASP A 446 4.34 22.18 -2.58
C ASP A 446 5.31 21.01 -2.81
N VAL A 447 6.60 21.28 -3.10
CA VAL A 447 7.61 20.23 -3.28
C VAL A 447 7.86 19.43 -2.00
N LEU A 448 7.60 20.00 -0.82
CA LEU A 448 7.73 19.29 0.46
C LEU A 448 6.79 18.07 0.55
N GLY A 449 5.58 18.19 0.00
CA GLY A 449 4.63 17.07 -0.06
C GLY A 449 5.14 15.94 -0.96
N VAL A 450 5.76 16.30 -2.09
CA VAL A 450 6.40 15.35 -3.01
C VAL A 450 7.61 14.69 -2.36
N TYR A 451 8.47 15.44 -1.66
CA TYR A 451 9.64 14.90 -0.96
C TYR A 451 9.25 13.96 0.18
N ALA A 452 8.19 14.29 0.92
CA ALA A 452 7.65 13.39 1.93
C ALA A 452 7.11 12.07 1.32
N GLN A 453 6.53 12.11 0.11
CA GLN A 453 6.10 10.91 -0.62
C GLN A 453 7.27 10.15 -1.29
N SER A 454 8.33 10.85 -1.70
CA SER A 454 9.46 10.27 -2.45
C SER A 454 10.36 9.34 -1.65
N VAL A 455 10.17 9.23 -0.34
CA VAL A 455 10.85 8.23 0.52
C VAL A 455 10.62 6.80 0.01
N PHE A 456 9.49 6.52 -0.66
CA PHE A 456 9.31 5.24 -1.36
C PHE A 456 10.33 5.03 -2.50
N GLY A 457 10.65 6.08 -3.25
CA GLY A 457 11.74 6.04 -4.24
C GLY A 457 13.13 5.89 -3.60
N GLU A 458 13.32 6.37 -2.38
CA GLU A 458 14.54 6.09 -1.59
C GLU A 458 14.63 4.61 -1.20
N LEU A 459 13.51 3.97 -0.86
CA LEU A 459 13.49 2.52 -0.60
C LEU A 459 13.83 1.71 -1.86
N CYS A 460 13.36 2.12 -3.04
CA CYS A 460 13.78 1.52 -4.30
C CYS A 460 15.29 1.66 -4.51
N ARG A 461 15.84 2.86 -4.28
CA ARG A 461 17.28 3.12 -4.41
C ARG A 461 18.12 2.33 -3.39
N ALA A 462 17.69 2.28 -2.13
CA ALA A 462 18.35 1.51 -1.09
C ALA A 462 18.33 0.00 -1.40
N ALA A 463 17.23 -0.50 -1.95
CA ALA A 463 17.17 -1.88 -2.44
C ALA A 463 18.21 -2.11 -3.55
N HIS A 464 18.35 -1.19 -4.50
CA HIS A 464 19.38 -1.26 -5.54
C HIS A 464 20.81 -1.19 -4.97
N ASP A 465 21.05 -0.33 -3.99
CA ASP A 465 22.35 -0.21 -3.30
C ASP A 465 22.73 -1.52 -2.56
N ASP A 466 21.72 -2.25 -2.06
CA ASP A 466 21.85 -3.60 -1.49
C ASP A 466 21.96 -4.71 -2.55
N GLY A 467 21.97 -4.36 -3.85
CA GLY A 467 22.04 -5.31 -4.97
C GLY A 467 20.74 -6.07 -5.24
N LEU A 468 19.61 -5.58 -4.72
CA LEU A 468 18.29 -6.16 -4.94
C LEU A 468 17.65 -5.62 -6.22
N VAL A 469 16.89 -6.48 -6.87
CA VAL A 469 16.04 -6.15 -8.01
C VAL A 469 14.65 -5.78 -7.51
N VAL A 470 14.07 -4.70 -8.02
CA VAL A 470 12.80 -4.14 -7.58
C VAL A 470 11.73 -4.38 -8.65
N PHE A 471 10.68 -5.11 -8.28
CA PHE A 471 9.48 -5.26 -9.10
C PHE A 471 8.30 -4.53 -8.45
N ALA A 472 7.67 -3.61 -9.18
CA ALA A 472 6.47 -2.90 -8.75
C ALA A 472 5.25 -3.83 -8.87
N ARG A 473 4.55 -4.08 -7.76
CA ARG A 473 3.35 -4.92 -7.76
C ARG A 473 2.07 -4.09 -7.90
N MET A 474 1.14 -4.56 -8.72
CA MET A 474 -0.11 -3.89 -9.08
C MET A 474 -1.31 -4.84 -9.09
N ASP A 475 -2.51 -4.27 -8.98
CA ASP A 475 -3.79 -4.94 -9.21
C ASP A 475 -4.66 -4.02 -10.09
N SER A 476 -4.53 -4.15 -11.41
CA SER A 476 -5.01 -3.10 -12.32
C SER A 476 -6.51 -3.12 -12.63
N ASN A 477 -7.26 -4.20 -12.43
CA ASN A 477 -8.60 -4.34 -13.05
C ASN A 477 -9.78 -3.69 -12.32
N ARG A 478 -9.52 -2.86 -11.31
CA ARG A 478 -10.56 -2.30 -10.44
C ARG A 478 -10.26 -0.86 -10.10
N ALA A 479 -11.32 -0.09 -9.88
CA ALA A 479 -11.21 1.26 -9.36
C ALA A 479 -12.35 1.58 -8.38
N HIS A 480 -12.17 2.67 -7.63
CA HIS A 480 -13.15 3.23 -6.72
C HIS A 480 -14.30 3.91 -7.48
N ASP A 481 -15.38 4.25 -6.75
CA ASP A 481 -16.60 4.77 -7.36
C ASP A 481 -16.40 6.15 -8.01
N ASP A 482 -15.49 6.97 -7.48
CA ASP A 482 -15.11 8.27 -8.05
C ASP A 482 -14.68 8.15 -9.51
N LEU A 483 -13.78 7.22 -9.82
CA LEU A 483 -13.33 6.97 -11.19
C LEU A 483 -14.44 6.38 -12.05
N HIS A 484 -15.32 5.56 -11.46
CA HIS A 484 -16.49 5.02 -12.15
C HIS A 484 -17.53 6.08 -12.49
N GLN A 485 -17.76 7.07 -11.63
CA GLN A 485 -18.64 8.18 -11.90
C GLN A 485 -18.07 9.13 -12.96
N ALA A 486 -16.75 9.39 -12.90
CA ALA A 486 -16.07 10.25 -13.88
C ALA A 486 -15.97 9.60 -15.27
N HIS A 487 -15.73 8.29 -15.32
CA HIS A 487 -15.51 7.55 -16.57
C HIS A 487 -16.34 6.26 -16.63
N PRO A 488 -17.69 6.35 -16.67
CA PRO A 488 -18.56 5.18 -16.60
C PRO A 488 -18.44 4.22 -17.79
N ASP A 489 -17.87 4.68 -18.91
CA ASP A 489 -17.59 3.90 -20.12
C ASP A 489 -16.36 2.99 -19.98
N TRP A 490 -15.52 3.24 -18.96
CA TRP A 490 -14.33 2.43 -18.67
C TRP A 490 -14.67 1.08 -18.03
N PHE A 491 -15.88 0.94 -17.50
CA PHE A 491 -16.23 -0.17 -16.61
C PHE A 491 -17.01 -1.28 -17.30
N ALA A 492 -16.79 -2.50 -16.82
CA ALA A 492 -17.48 -3.66 -17.35
C ALA A 492 -18.93 -3.68 -16.88
N ARG A 493 -19.87 -4.05 -17.77
CA ARG A 493 -21.30 -4.07 -17.49
C ARG A 493 -21.92 -5.43 -17.76
N ASP A 494 -22.91 -5.81 -16.95
CA ASP A 494 -23.73 -6.99 -17.19
C ASP A 494 -24.75 -6.74 -18.31
N ALA A 495 -25.51 -7.78 -18.69
CA ALA A 495 -26.51 -7.69 -19.76
C ALA A 495 -27.65 -6.67 -19.48
N SER A 496 -27.87 -6.30 -18.21
CA SER A 496 -28.82 -5.27 -17.79
C SER A 496 -28.22 -3.85 -17.75
N GLY A 497 -26.93 -3.71 -18.07
CA GLY A 497 -26.21 -2.43 -18.05
C GLY A 497 -25.63 -2.07 -16.68
N ARG A 498 -25.77 -2.92 -15.65
CA ARG A 498 -25.22 -2.65 -14.32
C ARG A 498 -23.71 -2.94 -14.29
N PRO A 499 -22.89 -2.14 -13.59
CA PRO A 499 -21.47 -2.38 -13.52
C PRO A 499 -21.14 -3.64 -12.71
N HIS A 500 -20.10 -4.35 -13.11
CA HIS A 500 -19.54 -5.45 -12.31
C HIS A 500 -18.77 -4.88 -11.12
N LYS A 501 -18.98 -5.47 -9.93
CA LYS A 501 -18.26 -5.12 -8.70
C LYS A 501 -17.53 -6.32 -8.12
N ALA A 502 -16.46 -6.04 -7.36
CA ALA A 502 -15.76 -7.02 -6.56
C ALA A 502 -15.48 -6.41 -5.18
N GLY A 503 -16.33 -6.73 -4.21
CA GLY A 503 -16.45 -5.93 -2.99
C GLY A 503 -17.03 -4.55 -3.33
N GLU A 504 -16.43 -3.50 -2.77
CA GLU A 504 -16.84 -2.11 -3.03
C GLU A 504 -16.28 -1.54 -4.34
N LEU A 505 -15.31 -2.22 -4.95
CA LEU A 505 -14.63 -1.74 -6.17
C LEU A 505 -15.36 -2.13 -7.44
N PHE A 506 -15.28 -1.27 -8.46
CA PHE A 506 -15.87 -1.47 -9.78
C PHE A 506 -14.85 -2.11 -10.72
N VAL A 507 -15.27 -3.15 -11.45
CA VAL A 507 -14.40 -3.90 -12.37
C VAL A 507 -14.32 -3.18 -13.71
N THR A 508 -13.11 -2.89 -14.16
CA THR A 508 -12.85 -2.19 -15.41
C THR A 508 -12.96 -3.11 -16.62
N CYS A 509 -13.32 -2.55 -17.77
CA CYS A 509 -13.43 -3.28 -19.02
C CYS A 509 -12.08 -3.32 -19.72
N ILE A 510 -11.58 -4.53 -20.00
CA ILE A 510 -10.35 -4.78 -20.79
C ILE A 510 -10.38 -4.21 -22.22
N ASN A 511 -11.57 -3.89 -22.72
CA ASN A 511 -11.79 -3.24 -24.01
C ASN A 511 -12.01 -1.73 -23.91
N GLY A 512 -12.03 -1.15 -22.70
CA GLY A 512 -12.25 0.26 -22.46
C GLY A 512 -10.97 1.09 -22.42
N PRO A 513 -11.08 2.44 -22.46
CA PRO A 513 -9.93 3.34 -22.43
C PRO A 513 -9.06 3.20 -21.19
N TYR A 514 -9.59 2.69 -20.08
CA TYR A 514 -8.82 2.40 -18.87
C TYR A 514 -7.58 1.53 -19.14
N TYR A 515 -7.72 0.45 -19.92
CA TYR A 515 -6.60 -0.42 -20.28
C TYR A 515 -5.72 0.14 -21.41
N GLU A 516 -6.25 1.05 -22.23
CA GLU A 516 -5.55 1.60 -23.40
C GLU A 516 -4.76 2.87 -23.08
N GLN A 517 -5.17 3.58 -22.03
CA GLN A 517 -4.67 4.93 -21.71
C GLN A 517 -4.26 5.03 -20.23
N HIS A 518 -5.16 4.69 -19.31
CA HIS A 518 -4.95 4.93 -17.87
C HIS A 518 -3.87 4.02 -17.28
N ILE A 519 -3.96 2.70 -17.50
CA ILE A 519 -2.92 1.77 -17.03
C ILE A 519 -1.56 2.09 -17.65
N PRO A 520 -1.42 2.31 -18.98
CA PRO A 520 -0.18 2.78 -19.57
C PRO A 520 0.37 4.08 -18.96
N ALA A 521 -0.48 5.06 -18.62
CA ALA A 521 -0.05 6.28 -17.96
C ALA A 521 0.54 6.00 -16.57
N ILE A 522 -0.12 5.15 -15.76
CA ILE A 522 0.38 4.73 -14.44
C ILE A 522 1.72 4.00 -14.57
N LEU A 523 1.85 3.08 -15.54
CA LEU A 523 3.10 2.35 -15.78
C LEU A 523 4.26 3.32 -16.10
N ARG A 524 4.03 4.31 -16.97
CA ARG A 524 5.03 5.34 -17.29
C ARG A 524 5.42 6.16 -16.06
N GLU A 525 4.45 6.54 -15.25
CA GLU A 525 4.68 7.32 -14.04
C GLU A 525 5.54 6.55 -13.03
N ILE A 526 5.16 5.31 -12.72
CA ILE A 526 5.91 4.45 -11.79
C ILE A 526 7.31 4.19 -12.32
N ALA A 527 7.45 3.85 -13.61
CA ALA A 527 8.74 3.61 -14.23
C ALA A 527 9.65 4.85 -14.18
N GLY A 528 9.11 6.02 -14.53
CA GLY A 528 9.85 7.28 -14.55
C GLY A 528 10.28 7.74 -13.16
N ARG A 529 9.42 7.54 -12.14
CA ARG A 529 9.69 8.00 -10.77
C ARG A 529 10.57 7.06 -9.96
N TYR A 530 10.33 5.76 -10.05
CA TYR A 530 10.91 4.77 -9.13
C TYR A 530 11.91 3.82 -9.80
N ARG A 531 11.97 3.79 -11.14
CA ARG A 531 12.87 2.95 -11.94
C ARG A 531 12.95 1.48 -11.48
N PRO A 532 11.83 0.77 -11.31
CA PRO A 532 11.86 -0.67 -11.06
C PRO A 532 12.36 -1.44 -12.30
N GLU A 533 12.99 -2.59 -12.09
CA GLU A 533 13.36 -3.53 -13.17
C GLU A 533 12.15 -4.30 -13.72
N GLY A 534 10.99 -4.20 -13.07
CA GLY A 534 9.79 -4.75 -13.66
C GLY A 534 8.51 -4.49 -12.92
N PHE A 535 7.44 -5.02 -13.49
CA PHE A 535 6.08 -4.89 -12.98
C PHE A 535 5.44 -6.27 -12.83
N THR A 536 4.70 -6.46 -11.75
CA THR A 536 3.90 -7.65 -11.51
C THR A 536 2.45 -7.27 -11.32
N ASP A 537 1.52 -8.00 -11.94
CA ASP A 537 0.08 -7.70 -11.82
C ASP A 537 -0.73 -8.99 -11.64
N ASN A 538 -1.55 -9.09 -10.58
CA ASN A 538 -2.37 -10.27 -10.31
C ASN A 538 -3.68 -10.29 -11.13
N SER A 539 -4.18 -9.13 -11.53
CA SER A 539 -5.56 -8.92 -11.96
C SER A 539 -5.69 -8.41 -13.40
N TRP A 540 -4.57 -8.20 -14.10
CA TRP A 540 -4.46 -7.67 -15.46
C TRP A 540 -5.44 -8.26 -16.50
N SER A 541 -5.83 -9.53 -16.38
CA SER A 541 -6.68 -10.22 -17.37
C SER A 541 -8.17 -9.86 -17.29
N GLY A 542 -8.59 -9.06 -16.29
CA GLY A 542 -9.96 -8.59 -16.14
C GLY A 542 -10.97 -9.69 -15.79
N LEU A 543 -12.21 -9.55 -16.29
CA LEU A 543 -13.26 -10.56 -16.11
C LEU A 543 -12.90 -11.92 -16.71
N GLY A 544 -13.27 -12.98 -16.01
CA GLY A 544 -13.07 -14.36 -16.45
C GLY A 544 -14.14 -14.87 -17.42
N ARG A 545 -13.89 -16.05 -18.00
CA ARG A 545 -14.68 -16.69 -19.06
C ARG A 545 -16.14 -16.96 -18.71
N GLY A 546 -16.47 -17.04 -17.43
CA GLY A 546 -17.85 -17.20 -16.96
C GLY A 546 -18.73 -15.96 -17.15
N THR A 547 -18.15 -14.80 -17.46
CA THR A 547 -18.85 -13.52 -17.44
C THR A 547 -18.63 -12.76 -18.74
N ILE A 548 -19.71 -12.50 -19.48
CA ILE A 548 -19.69 -11.68 -20.69
C ILE A 548 -19.94 -10.22 -20.29
N CYS A 549 -19.03 -9.33 -20.69
CA CYS A 549 -19.20 -7.89 -20.50
C CYS A 549 -19.97 -7.28 -21.66
N HIS A 550 -21.12 -6.65 -21.39
CA HIS A 550 -22.05 -6.08 -22.36
C HIS A 550 -21.99 -4.55 -22.46
N CYS A 551 -20.90 -3.92 -22.01
CA CYS A 551 -20.69 -2.48 -22.21
C CYS A 551 -20.52 -2.14 -23.70
N ASP A 552 -20.67 -0.86 -24.03
CA ASP A 552 -20.64 -0.38 -25.42
C ASP A 552 -19.30 -0.64 -26.11
N ASN A 553 -18.20 -0.54 -25.36
CA ASN A 553 -16.86 -0.87 -25.86
C ASN A 553 -16.75 -2.32 -26.31
N CYS A 554 -17.29 -3.28 -25.53
CA CYS A 554 -17.30 -4.68 -25.92
C CYS A 554 -18.20 -4.93 -27.14
N ARG A 555 -19.41 -4.35 -27.17
CA ARG A 555 -20.35 -4.51 -28.31
C ARG A 555 -19.72 -4.00 -29.60
N ARG A 556 -19.18 -2.79 -29.56
CA ARG A 556 -18.55 -2.14 -30.72
C ARG A 556 -17.32 -2.91 -31.20
N LYS A 557 -16.32 -3.13 -30.34
CA LYS A 557 -15.06 -3.78 -30.73
C LYS A 557 -15.26 -5.23 -31.18
N PHE A 558 -16.18 -5.97 -30.53
CA PHE A 558 -16.48 -7.33 -30.97
C PHE A 558 -17.13 -7.34 -32.35
N ARG A 559 -18.07 -6.43 -32.62
CA ARG A 559 -18.71 -6.30 -33.94
C ARG A 559 -17.72 -5.87 -35.03
N GLU A 560 -16.83 -4.92 -34.72
CA GLU A 560 -15.75 -4.50 -35.62
C GLU A 560 -14.82 -5.66 -35.97
N ARG A 561 -14.48 -6.53 -35.00
CA ARG A 561 -13.56 -7.65 -35.19
C ARG A 561 -14.20 -8.87 -35.86
N SER A 562 -15.40 -9.25 -35.44
CA SER A 562 -16.07 -10.51 -35.84
C SER A 562 -17.14 -10.35 -36.92
N GLY A 563 -17.64 -9.12 -37.13
CA GLY A 563 -18.84 -8.86 -37.92
C GLY A 563 -20.14 -9.35 -37.27
N ARG A 564 -20.10 -9.87 -36.03
CA ARG A 564 -21.25 -10.42 -35.30
C ARG A 564 -21.63 -9.55 -34.12
N GLU A 565 -22.88 -9.67 -33.67
CA GLU A 565 -23.32 -9.08 -32.41
C GLU A 565 -22.76 -9.89 -31.22
N LEU A 566 -22.50 -9.19 -30.12
CA LEU A 566 -21.96 -9.79 -28.89
C LEU A 566 -22.93 -10.87 -28.34
N PRO A 567 -22.44 -12.07 -27.97
CA PRO A 567 -23.30 -13.13 -27.44
C PRO A 567 -24.08 -12.67 -26.22
N ALA A 568 -25.40 -12.87 -26.22
CA ALA A 568 -26.29 -12.41 -25.14
C ALA A 568 -26.11 -13.21 -23.84
N ARG A 569 -25.67 -14.46 -23.95
CA ARG A 569 -25.44 -15.37 -22.84
C ARG A 569 -24.40 -16.41 -23.24
N LYS A 570 -23.87 -17.08 -22.24
CA LYS A 570 -23.04 -18.28 -22.43
C LYS A 570 -23.82 -19.36 -23.18
N ASN A 571 -23.34 -19.74 -24.36
CA ASN A 571 -23.92 -20.81 -25.17
C ASN A 571 -22.86 -21.41 -26.11
N TRP A 572 -22.41 -22.63 -25.83
CA TRP A 572 -21.38 -23.28 -26.65
C TRP A 572 -21.81 -23.61 -28.07
N ASP A 573 -23.12 -23.67 -28.35
CA ASP A 573 -23.65 -23.92 -29.70
C ASP A 573 -23.69 -22.65 -30.55
N ASP A 574 -23.64 -21.47 -29.92
CA ASP A 574 -23.58 -20.17 -30.59
C ASP A 574 -22.17 -19.93 -31.18
N PRO A 575 -22.04 -19.78 -32.53
CA PRO A 575 -20.78 -19.41 -33.15
C PRO A 575 -20.20 -18.10 -32.62
N ALA A 576 -21.04 -17.10 -32.31
CA ALA A 576 -20.60 -15.82 -31.77
C ALA A 576 -19.97 -15.98 -30.38
N TYR A 577 -20.47 -16.90 -29.55
CA TYR A 577 -19.87 -17.19 -28.24
C TYR A 577 -18.49 -17.86 -28.37
N ARG A 578 -18.34 -18.84 -29.28
CA ARG A 578 -17.04 -19.47 -29.54
C ARG A 578 -16.02 -18.49 -30.10
N GLU A 579 -16.47 -17.56 -30.94
CA GLU A 579 -15.65 -16.47 -31.48
C GLU A 579 -15.30 -15.44 -30.41
N TRP A 580 -16.25 -15.10 -29.52
CA TRP A 580 -16.01 -14.25 -28.35
C TRP A 580 -14.90 -14.81 -27.47
N ILE A 581 -14.84 -16.12 -27.24
CA ILE A 581 -13.74 -16.74 -26.48
C ILE A 581 -12.38 -16.45 -27.14
N ARG A 582 -12.25 -16.70 -28.46
CA ARG A 582 -11.01 -16.45 -29.20
C ARG A 582 -10.62 -14.97 -29.18
N TRP A 583 -11.58 -14.09 -29.41
CA TRP A 583 -11.37 -12.65 -29.34
C TRP A 583 -10.88 -12.18 -27.96
N ASN A 584 -11.38 -12.78 -26.87
CA ASN A 584 -10.89 -12.43 -25.54
C ASN A 584 -9.44 -12.85 -25.32
N TYR A 585 -8.99 -13.99 -25.87
CA TYR A 585 -7.57 -14.37 -25.85
C TYR A 585 -6.70 -13.38 -26.64
N ASP A 586 -7.07 -13.09 -27.89
CA ASP A 586 -6.39 -12.08 -28.73
C ASP A 586 -6.21 -10.78 -27.94
N ARG A 587 -7.27 -10.32 -27.29
CA ARG A 587 -7.25 -9.06 -26.54
C ARG A 587 -6.33 -9.10 -25.31
N ARG A 588 -6.19 -10.23 -24.61
CA ARG A 588 -5.24 -10.31 -23.47
C ARG A 588 -3.80 -10.30 -23.96
N LEU A 589 -3.53 -10.88 -25.13
CA LEU A 589 -2.22 -10.79 -25.77
C LEU A 589 -1.92 -9.35 -26.20
N GLU A 590 -2.89 -8.61 -26.75
CA GLU A 590 -2.71 -7.19 -27.07
C GLU A 590 -2.38 -6.34 -25.82
N ILE A 591 -3.05 -6.60 -24.69
CA ILE A 591 -2.76 -5.93 -23.42
C ILE A 591 -1.36 -6.30 -22.91
N TRP A 592 -0.98 -7.59 -23.03
CA TRP A 592 0.36 -8.05 -22.67
C TRP A 592 1.42 -7.30 -23.47
N ASP A 593 1.26 -7.26 -24.79
CA ASP A 593 2.20 -6.60 -25.71
C ASP A 593 2.24 -5.08 -25.49
N LEU A 594 1.09 -4.45 -25.22
CA LEU A 594 1.03 -3.04 -24.87
C LEU A 594 1.80 -2.75 -23.58
N ASN A 595 1.50 -3.47 -22.50
CA ASN A 595 2.14 -3.21 -21.21
C ASN A 595 3.65 -3.44 -21.29
N ASN A 596 4.09 -4.55 -21.91
CA ASN A 596 5.51 -4.85 -22.07
C ASN A 596 6.26 -3.79 -22.89
N ARG A 597 5.63 -3.25 -23.93
CA ARG A 597 6.19 -2.12 -24.68
C ARG A 597 6.30 -0.87 -23.80
N ILE A 598 5.24 -0.51 -23.08
CA ILE A 598 5.20 0.71 -22.27
C ILE A 598 6.22 0.68 -21.12
N THR A 599 6.34 -0.45 -20.42
CA THR A 599 7.31 -0.57 -19.32
C THR A 599 8.73 -0.46 -19.84
N ARG A 600 9.04 -1.07 -21.00
CA ARG A 600 10.37 -0.96 -21.61
C ARG A 600 10.66 0.43 -22.17
N GLU A 601 9.68 1.07 -22.79
CA GLU A 601 9.81 2.45 -23.27
C GLU A 601 10.10 3.43 -22.13
N ALA A 602 9.45 3.26 -20.97
CA ALA A 602 9.57 4.19 -19.85
C ALA A 602 10.72 3.86 -18.88
N GLY A 603 10.97 2.58 -18.61
CA GLY A 603 11.95 2.10 -17.63
C GLY A 603 13.25 1.59 -18.24
N GLY A 604 13.35 1.48 -19.57
CA GLY A 604 14.51 0.91 -20.28
C GLY A 604 14.31 -0.55 -20.69
N PRO A 605 15.22 -1.11 -21.50
CA PRO A 605 15.06 -2.44 -22.11
C PRO A 605 14.89 -3.58 -21.10
N ASP A 606 15.48 -3.42 -19.91
CA ASP A 606 15.42 -4.41 -18.83
C ASP A 606 14.18 -4.27 -17.93
N CYS A 607 13.35 -3.23 -18.13
CA CYS A 607 12.12 -3.02 -17.37
C CYS A 607 10.97 -3.87 -17.90
N VAL A 608 10.83 -5.09 -17.37
CA VAL A 608 9.92 -6.11 -17.90
C VAL A 608 8.52 -6.04 -17.28
N TRP A 609 7.49 -6.35 -18.07
CA TRP A 609 6.15 -6.55 -17.55
C TRP A 609 5.84 -8.05 -17.39
N SER A 610 5.40 -8.45 -16.19
CA SER A 610 5.02 -9.83 -15.86
C SER A 610 3.62 -9.88 -15.25
N GLY A 611 2.59 -10.05 -16.10
CA GLY A 611 1.24 -10.39 -15.64
C GLY A 611 1.22 -11.77 -14.98
N MET A 612 0.96 -11.86 -13.68
CA MET A 612 1.06 -13.11 -12.93
C MET A 612 0.03 -14.14 -13.36
N ILE A 613 0.46 -15.40 -13.39
CA ILE A 613 -0.37 -16.57 -13.75
C ILE A 613 -0.23 -17.66 -12.68
N SER A 614 -1.02 -18.74 -12.75
CA SER A 614 -0.98 -19.81 -11.72
C SER A 614 -0.33 -21.11 -12.22
N GLY A 615 0.14 -21.15 -13.47
CA GLY A 615 0.66 -22.35 -14.15
C GLY A 615 -0.36 -23.46 -14.41
N SER A 616 -1.62 -23.29 -13.98
CA SER A 616 -2.74 -24.21 -14.24
C SER A 616 -3.42 -23.88 -15.57
N VAL A 617 -3.59 -24.90 -16.42
CA VAL A 617 -4.30 -24.78 -17.71
C VAL A 617 -5.75 -24.36 -17.50
N GLY A 618 -6.46 -24.97 -16.55
CA GLY A 618 -7.84 -24.61 -16.23
C GLY A 618 -7.98 -23.18 -15.73
N ALA A 619 -7.12 -22.74 -14.82
CA ALA A 619 -7.14 -21.37 -14.30
C ALA A 619 -6.80 -20.33 -15.37
N ALA A 620 -5.83 -20.64 -16.24
CA ALA A 620 -5.47 -19.81 -17.37
C ALA A 620 -6.63 -19.69 -18.38
N SER A 621 -7.28 -20.82 -18.69
CA SER A 621 -8.44 -20.86 -19.58
C SER A 621 -9.64 -20.09 -19.01
N ALA A 622 -9.88 -20.22 -17.70
CA ALA A 622 -10.93 -19.47 -17.01
C ALA A 622 -10.70 -17.95 -17.02
N SER A 623 -9.47 -17.49 -17.28
CA SER A 623 -9.07 -16.09 -17.24
C SER A 623 -8.60 -15.55 -18.60
N PHE A 624 -8.80 -16.27 -19.69
CA PHE A 624 -8.34 -15.92 -21.04
C PHE A 624 -6.83 -15.65 -21.14
N ARG A 625 -6.03 -16.44 -20.42
CA ARG A 625 -4.56 -16.35 -20.45
C ARG A 625 -4.03 -17.46 -21.35
N ASP A 626 -3.60 -17.12 -22.55
CA ASP A 626 -2.99 -18.09 -23.46
C ASP A 626 -1.58 -18.42 -22.94
N LEU A 627 -1.42 -19.57 -22.29
CA LEU A 627 -0.14 -19.92 -21.67
C LEU A 627 1.00 -19.99 -22.69
N LYS A 628 0.74 -20.55 -23.87
CA LYS A 628 1.75 -20.74 -24.90
C LYS A 628 2.24 -19.39 -25.42
N GLU A 629 1.31 -18.53 -25.80
CA GLU A 629 1.63 -17.24 -26.40
C GLU A 629 2.19 -16.24 -25.38
N ILE A 630 1.76 -16.30 -24.12
CA ILE A 630 2.35 -15.53 -23.02
C ILE A 630 3.80 -16.00 -22.75
N CYS A 631 4.03 -17.31 -22.66
CA CYS A 631 5.38 -17.85 -22.44
C CYS A 631 6.34 -17.43 -23.55
N ARG A 632 5.92 -17.42 -24.82
CA ARG A 632 6.77 -16.98 -25.93
C ARG A 632 7.16 -15.50 -25.87
N ARG A 633 6.41 -14.66 -25.15
CA ARG A 633 6.64 -13.21 -25.02
C ARG A 633 7.41 -12.83 -23.76
N ALA A 634 7.44 -13.71 -22.76
CA ALA A 634 7.94 -13.41 -21.43
C ALA A 634 9.43 -13.72 -21.31
N ASP A 635 10.17 -12.86 -20.63
CA ASP A 635 11.55 -13.16 -20.19
C ASP A 635 11.58 -13.82 -18.82
N ILE A 636 10.55 -13.57 -18.03
CA ILE A 636 10.33 -14.11 -16.70
C ILE A 636 8.83 -14.27 -16.51
N ILE A 637 8.40 -15.38 -15.89
CA ILE A 637 7.00 -15.58 -15.53
C ILE A 637 6.88 -15.75 -14.03
N MET A 638 6.15 -14.84 -13.40
CA MET A 638 5.85 -14.96 -11.98
C MET A 638 4.54 -15.71 -11.75
N LEU A 639 4.60 -16.69 -10.86
CA LEU A 639 3.47 -17.54 -10.53
C LEU A 639 2.86 -17.22 -9.17
N ASP A 640 1.54 -17.30 -9.11
CA ASP A 640 0.74 -17.09 -7.91
C ASP A 640 -0.19 -18.28 -7.63
N HIS A 641 0.40 -19.41 -7.22
CA HIS A 641 -0.32 -20.63 -6.86
C HIS A 641 -0.07 -21.04 -5.40
N GLN A 642 -0.73 -20.32 -4.49
CA GLN A 642 -0.48 -20.41 -3.05
C GLN A 642 -1.26 -21.50 -2.31
N SER A 643 -1.69 -22.56 -2.99
CA SER A 643 -2.52 -23.61 -2.40
C SER A 643 -2.31 -24.96 -3.06
N ARG A 644 -2.48 -26.04 -2.29
CA ARG A 644 -2.64 -27.39 -2.82
C ARG A 644 -4.07 -27.88 -2.61
N ARG A 645 -4.53 -28.78 -3.48
CA ARG A 645 -5.78 -29.53 -3.32
C ARG A 645 -5.46 -31.00 -3.08
N ASP A 646 -6.37 -31.72 -2.45
CA ASP A 646 -6.18 -33.14 -2.18
C ASP A 646 -6.12 -33.96 -3.48
N GLU A 647 -6.84 -33.52 -4.51
CA GLU A 647 -6.86 -34.16 -5.84
C GLU A 647 -5.54 -34.00 -6.62
N SER A 648 -4.82 -32.89 -6.42
CA SER A 648 -3.62 -32.55 -7.19
C SER A 648 -2.31 -32.90 -6.47
N GLY A 649 -2.33 -32.96 -5.13
CA GLY A 649 -1.16 -33.30 -4.30
C GLY A 649 -0.02 -32.27 -4.37
N PHE A 650 1.18 -32.67 -3.90
CA PHE A 650 2.36 -31.79 -3.87
C PHE A 650 2.97 -31.59 -5.25
N GLN A 651 3.02 -32.66 -6.06
CA GLN A 651 3.55 -32.72 -7.42
C GLN A 651 2.99 -31.66 -8.39
N HIS A 652 1.86 -31.05 -8.04
CA HIS A 652 1.22 -30.01 -8.87
C HIS A 652 2.15 -28.83 -9.12
N ASN A 653 2.95 -28.44 -8.12
CA ASN A 653 3.84 -27.29 -8.24
C ASN A 653 4.96 -27.57 -9.25
N GLY A 654 5.64 -28.70 -9.11
CA GLY A 654 6.66 -29.16 -10.04
C GLY A 654 6.10 -29.49 -11.43
N GLU A 655 4.84 -29.93 -11.54
CA GLU A 655 4.17 -30.12 -12.83
C GLU A 655 3.92 -28.79 -13.56
N ALA A 656 3.47 -27.75 -12.84
CA ALA A 656 3.33 -26.41 -13.39
C ALA A 656 4.66 -25.88 -13.94
N ALA A 657 5.76 -26.11 -13.19
CA ALA A 657 7.12 -25.79 -13.62
C ALA A 657 7.49 -26.44 -14.96
N LYS A 658 7.38 -27.77 -15.04
CA LYS A 658 7.73 -28.55 -16.24
C LYS A 658 6.90 -28.10 -17.45
N ARG A 659 5.60 -27.82 -17.24
CA ARG A 659 4.70 -27.35 -18.28
C ARG A 659 5.15 -26.01 -18.84
N LEU A 660 5.43 -25.05 -17.98
CA LEU A 660 5.79 -23.70 -18.40
C LEU A 660 7.20 -23.64 -18.99
N HIS A 661 8.20 -24.32 -18.41
CA HIS A 661 9.52 -24.44 -19.04
C HIS A 661 9.46 -25.11 -20.42
N GLY A 662 8.56 -26.07 -20.61
CA GLY A 662 8.32 -26.66 -21.93
C GLY A 662 7.98 -25.63 -23.01
N LEU A 663 7.25 -24.56 -22.62
CA LEU A 663 6.83 -23.46 -23.49
C LEU A 663 7.83 -22.29 -23.53
N LEU A 664 8.37 -21.91 -22.38
CA LEU A 664 9.17 -20.71 -22.14
C LEU A 664 10.65 -20.90 -22.48
N GLY A 665 11.17 -22.13 -22.30
CA GLY A 665 12.61 -22.41 -22.24
C GLY A 665 13.04 -22.83 -20.83
N TRP A 666 14.04 -23.71 -20.75
CA TRP A 666 14.54 -24.23 -19.46
C TRP A 666 15.59 -23.31 -18.81
N GLU A 667 16.12 -22.38 -19.58
CA GLU A 667 17.06 -21.34 -19.18
C GLU A 667 16.37 -20.12 -18.52
N LYS A 668 15.06 -19.96 -18.74
CA LYS A 668 14.27 -18.82 -18.28
C LYS A 668 13.81 -19.00 -16.83
N LEU A 669 13.61 -17.89 -16.12
CA LEU A 669 13.19 -17.91 -14.72
C LEU A 669 11.67 -17.96 -14.57
N ILE A 670 11.21 -18.77 -13.62
CA ILE A 670 9.80 -18.87 -13.24
C ILE A 670 9.69 -18.81 -11.70
N PRO A 671 9.75 -17.61 -11.10
CA PRO A 671 9.55 -17.46 -9.66
C PRO A 671 8.12 -17.80 -9.26
N GLU A 672 7.95 -18.71 -8.30
CA GLU A 672 6.63 -19.12 -7.81
C GLU A 672 6.43 -18.70 -6.36
N SER A 673 5.26 -18.12 -6.09
CA SER A 673 4.82 -17.80 -4.75
C SER A 673 4.48 -19.06 -3.94
N MET A 674 5.43 -19.51 -3.12
CA MET A 674 5.34 -20.75 -2.34
C MET A 674 4.93 -20.57 -0.87
N ALA A 675 4.43 -19.39 -0.48
CA ALA A 675 4.11 -19.04 0.92
C ALA A 675 3.01 -19.90 1.58
N LEU A 676 2.30 -20.72 0.80
CA LEU A 676 1.29 -21.72 1.17
C LEU A 676 0.53 -21.40 2.47
N TYR A 677 -0.42 -20.47 2.38
CA TYR A 677 -1.27 -20.07 3.51
C TYR A 677 -2.46 -21.01 3.70
N GLN A 678 -3.01 -21.01 4.91
CA GLN A 678 -4.32 -21.58 5.17
C GLN A 678 -5.40 -20.65 4.59
N ALA A 679 -5.76 -20.86 3.32
CA ALA A 679 -6.80 -20.09 2.64
C ALA A 679 -8.20 -20.69 2.93
N GLY A 680 -9.08 -19.91 3.55
CA GLY A 680 -10.52 -20.19 3.67
C GLY A 680 -11.34 -19.64 2.49
N ARG A 681 -12.67 -19.80 2.51
CA ARG A 681 -13.60 -19.01 1.69
C ARG A 681 -14.57 -18.28 2.64
N PRO A 682 -14.55 -16.93 2.70
CA PRO A 682 -13.64 -16.01 2.01
C PRO A 682 -12.16 -16.21 2.42
N ALA A 683 -11.24 -15.82 1.53
CA ALA A 683 -9.81 -16.07 1.70
C ALA A 683 -9.19 -15.14 2.76
N PHE A 684 -9.07 -15.65 3.99
CA PHE A 684 -8.33 -15.01 5.07
C PHE A 684 -6.98 -15.74 5.28
N ARG A 685 -5.89 -15.14 4.81
CA ARG A 685 -4.52 -15.70 4.86
C ARG A 685 -3.85 -15.47 6.23
N LEU A 686 -4.53 -15.82 7.32
CA LEU A 686 -4.13 -15.49 8.70
C LEU A 686 -3.06 -16.44 9.28
N ALA A 687 -2.90 -17.63 8.69
CA ALA A 687 -1.98 -18.65 9.18
C ALA A 687 -1.20 -19.31 8.04
N SER A 688 0.03 -19.70 8.33
CA SER A 688 0.85 -20.55 7.47
C SER A 688 0.49 -22.03 7.63
N LYS A 689 0.60 -22.80 6.54
CA LYS A 689 0.59 -24.26 6.62
C LYS A 689 1.74 -24.77 7.49
N PRO A 690 1.64 -25.99 8.05
CA PRO A 690 2.75 -26.60 8.79
C PRO A 690 4.05 -26.57 7.98
N ALA A 691 5.17 -26.26 8.63
CA ALA A 691 6.45 -26.10 7.94
C ALA A 691 6.85 -27.31 7.05
N PRO A 692 6.62 -28.58 7.44
CA PRO A 692 6.89 -29.72 6.56
C PRO A 692 6.09 -29.68 5.24
N GLU A 693 4.82 -29.30 5.31
CA GLU A 693 3.94 -29.19 4.15
C GLU A 693 4.37 -28.05 3.22
N ALA A 694 4.60 -26.86 3.77
CA ALA A 694 5.07 -25.72 2.99
C ALA A 694 6.46 -25.97 2.37
N ARG A 695 7.38 -26.58 3.11
CA ARG A 695 8.73 -26.90 2.58
C ARG A 695 8.68 -27.99 1.52
N LEU A 696 7.82 -29.00 1.65
CA LEU A 696 7.67 -30.02 0.61
C LEU A 696 7.10 -29.41 -0.68
N TRP A 697 6.13 -28.50 -0.57
CA TRP A 697 5.63 -27.73 -1.70
C TRP A 697 6.72 -26.91 -2.40
N MET A 698 7.61 -26.29 -1.62
CA MET A 698 8.77 -25.57 -2.17
C MET A 698 9.75 -26.50 -2.88
N LEU A 699 10.11 -27.61 -2.23
CA LEU A 699 11.05 -28.59 -2.78
C LEU A 699 10.53 -29.22 -4.08
N ASP A 700 9.23 -29.50 -4.16
CA ASP A 700 8.62 -30.02 -5.39
C ASP A 700 8.67 -29.01 -6.54
N GLY A 701 8.38 -27.73 -6.26
CA GLY A 701 8.54 -26.65 -7.24
C GLY A 701 9.98 -26.49 -7.71
N ILE A 702 10.94 -26.48 -6.78
CA ILE A 702 12.38 -26.42 -7.09
C ILE A 702 12.82 -27.65 -7.88
N ALA A 703 12.30 -28.85 -7.59
CA ALA A 703 12.59 -30.05 -8.37
C ALA A 703 12.04 -29.96 -9.80
N GLY A 704 10.95 -29.21 -10.01
CA GLY A 704 10.37 -28.93 -11.33
C GLY A 704 11.07 -27.84 -12.13
N GLY A 705 11.80 -26.92 -11.49
CA GLY A 705 12.50 -25.80 -12.15
C GLY A 705 12.21 -24.41 -11.59
N LEU A 706 11.23 -24.29 -10.68
CA LEU A 706 10.80 -23.01 -10.15
C LEU A 706 11.85 -22.41 -9.21
N GLN A 707 11.98 -21.09 -9.28
CA GLN A 707 12.73 -20.34 -8.29
C GLN A 707 11.83 -20.08 -7.08
N PRO A 708 12.34 -20.25 -5.85
CA PRO A 708 11.55 -20.03 -4.66
C PRO A 708 11.24 -18.55 -4.51
N TRP A 709 9.95 -18.21 -4.40
CA TRP A 709 9.49 -16.90 -3.97
C TRP A 709 8.56 -17.05 -2.76
N TRP A 710 8.85 -16.31 -1.69
CA TRP A 710 8.11 -16.31 -0.45
C TRP A 710 7.75 -14.88 -0.09
N HIS A 711 6.49 -14.67 0.29
CA HIS A 711 5.99 -13.36 0.68
C HIS A 711 5.21 -13.46 1.99
N HIS A 712 4.83 -12.31 2.53
CA HIS A 712 4.01 -12.16 3.73
C HIS A 712 2.85 -11.20 3.40
N VAL A 713 1.61 -11.66 3.53
CA VAL A 713 0.42 -10.88 3.16
C VAL A 713 -0.10 -10.12 4.38
N GLY A 714 -0.32 -8.80 4.24
CA GLY A 714 -0.79 -7.92 5.32
C GLY A 714 0.34 -7.31 6.15
N ALA A 715 0.06 -6.19 6.81
CA ALA A 715 1.00 -5.49 7.70
C ALA A 715 1.15 -6.16 9.07
N TYR A 716 0.21 -7.04 9.44
CA TYR A 716 0.17 -7.77 10.69
C TYR A 716 0.00 -9.27 10.42
N HIS A 717 0.81 -10.08 11.11
CA HIS A 717 0.81 -11.54 10.98
C HIS A 717 0.69 -12.16 12.38
N GLU A 718 -0.47 -12.71 12.72
CA GLU A 718 -0.66 -13.44 13.98
C GLU A 718 0.25 -14.67 14.04
N ASP A 719 0.32 -15.42 12.95
CA ASP A 719 1.13 -16.64 12.87
C ASP A 719 2.60 -16.37 12.51
N ARG A 720 3.41 -16.08 13.52
CA ARG A 720 4.85 -15.80 13.34
C ARG A 720 5.68 -17.00 12.88
N ARG A 721 5.14 -18.22 12.80
CA ARG A 721 5.87 -19.40 12.30
C ARG A 721 6.34 -19.19 10.86
N MET A 722 5.55 -18.46 10.06
CA MET A 722 5.81 -18.21 8.64
C MET A 722 7.20 -17.63 8.34
N TYR A 723 7.78 -16.84 9.25
CA TYR A 723 9.11 -16.24 9.07
C TYR A 723 10.26 -17.25 9.14
N ARG A 724 10.06 -18.42 9.76
CA ARG A 724 11.07 -19.49 9.89
C ARG A 724 10.82 -20.66 8.96
N THR A 725 9.66 -20.67 8.28
CA THR A 725 9.27 -21.77 7.40
C THR A 725 10.20 -21.85 6.19
N ALA A 726 10.39 -20.73 5.49
CA ALA A 726 11.10 -20.72 4.21
C ALA A 726 12.63 -20.66 4.34
N GLU A 727 13.15 -19.99 5.37
CA GLU A 727 14.58 -19.68 5.53
C GLU A 727 15.51 -20.88 5.29
N PRO A 728 15.27 -22.09 5.85
CA PRO A 728 16.17 -23.23 5.60
C PRO A 728 16.20 -23.68 4.13
N ILE A 729 15.09 -23.53 3.40
CA ILE A 729 15.03 -23.86 1.98
C ILE A 729 15.78 -22.83 1.15
N TYR A 730 15.70 -21.54 1.49
CA TYR A 730 16.47 -20.49 0.81
C TYR A 730 17.98 -20.67 0.99
N ARG A 731 18.44 -20.92 2.22
CA ARG A 731 19.87 -21.21 2.48
C ARG A 731 20.34 -22.45 1.73
N TRP A 732 19.53 -23.51 1.72
CA TRP A 732 19.85 -24.71 0.94
C TRP A 732 19.87 -24.41 -0.56
N HIS A 733 18.89 -23.68 -1.09
CA HIS A 733 18.82 -23.34 -2.51
C HIS A 733 20.03 -22.52 -2.95
N GLU A 734 20.43 -21.50 -2.18
CA GLU A 734 21.63 -20.69 -2.43
C GLU A 734 22.90 -21.55 -2.49
N GLN A 735 23.10 -22.42 -1.50
CA GLN A 735 24.27 -23.32 -1.44
C GLN A 735 24.36 -24.29 -2.63
N HIS A 736 23.23 -24.58 -3.29
CA HIS A 736 23.15 -25.54 -4.39
C HIS A 736 22.75 -24.88 -5.72
N ALA A 737 22.77 -23.54 -5.80
CA ALA A 737 22.22 -22.79 -6.93
C ALA A 737 22.80 -23.25 -8.29
N ALA A 738 24.10 -23.57 -8.32
CA ALA A 738 24.80 -24.06 -9.50
C ALA A 738 24.22 -25.36 -10.11
N TYR A 739 23.46 -26.14 -9.34
CA TYR A 739 22.79 -27.36 -9.80
C TYR A 739 21.27 -27.19 -9.99
N LEU A 740 20.71 -26.05 -9.59
CA LEU A 740 19.27 -25.80 -9.56
C LEU A 740 18.79 -24.90 -10.69
N THR A 741 19.70 -24.18 -11.35
CA THR A 741 19.44 -23.32 -12.52
C THR A 741 19.92 -23.96 -13.82
N ASP A 742 19.32 -23.59 -14.95
CA ASP A 742 19.71 -24.04 -16.31
C ASP A 742 19.78 -25.56 -16.47
N ARG A 743 18.74 -26.26 -16.02
CA ARG A 743 18.68 -27.72 -16.05
C ARG A 743 18.02 -28.22 -17.32
N GLN A 744 18.58 -29.26 -17.92
CA GLN A 744 17.93 -29.99 -19.01
C GLN A 744 17.17 -31.21 -18.48
N PRO A 745 15.91 -31.43 -18.91
CA PRO A 745 15.15 -32.58 -18.49
C PRO A 745 15.62 -33.85 -19.19
N ILE A 746 15.75 -34.95 -18.44
CA ILE A 746 16.17 -36.28 -18.94
C ILE A 746 15.00 -37.24 -19.19
N ALA A 747 13.76 -36.75 -19.08
CA ALA A 747 12.58 -37.60 -19.20
C ALA A 747 12.38 -38.11 -20.63
N SER A 748 12.10 -39.40 -20.76
CA SER A 748 11.89 -40.08 -22.05
C SER A 748 10.42 -40.22 -22.45
N ILE A 749 9.49 -39.79 -21.60
CA ILE A 749 8.05 -39.82 -21.86
C ILE A 749 7.49 -38.40 -21.97
N GLY A 750 6.86 -38.10 -23.10
CA GLY A 750 6.02 -36.91 -23.25
C GLY A 750 4.55 -37.24 -22.94
N VAL A 751 3.88 -36.40 -22.15
CA VAL A 751 2.42 -36.44 -21.97
C VAL A 751 1.85 -35.21 -22.64
N VAL A 752 1.00 -35.44 -23.65
CA VAL A 752 0.50 -34.38 -24.52
C VAL A 752 -0.63 -33.62 -23.84
N TRP A 753 -0.59 -32.30 -23.92
CA TRP A 753 -1.67 -31.42 -23.46
C TRP A 753 -1.92 -30.30 -24.48
N SER A 754 -3.12 -29.72 -24.43
CA SER A 754 -3.43 -28.51 -25.19
C SER A 754 -4.44 -27.66 -24.45
N GLN A 755 -4.24 -26.35 -24.46
CA GLN A 755 -5.22 -25.43 -23.89
C GLN A 755 -6.53 -25.38 -24.70
N PRO A 756 -6.53 -25.49 -26.05
CA PRO A 756 -7.76 -25.60 -26.82
C PRO A 756 -8.66 -26.78 -26.44
N ASN A 757 -8.10 -27.92 -25.99
CA ASN A 757 -8.91 -29.01 -25.47
C ASN A 757 -9.64 -28.60 -24.18
N GLN A 758 -8.97 -27.88 -23.28
CA GLN A 758 -9.61 -27.33 -22.08
C GLN A 758 -10.79 -26.40 -22.44
N ASP A 759 -10.61 -25.57 -23.47
CA ASP A 759 -11.63 -24.63 -23.92
C ASP A 759 -12.78 -25.29 -24.68
N PHE A 760 -12.51 -25.97 -25.79
CA PHE A 760 -13.54 -26.33 -26.77
C PHE A 760 -14.05 -27.76 -26.67
N PHE A 761 -13.22 -28.69 -26.17
CA PHE A 761 -13.63 -30.06 -25.88
C PHE A 761 -14.20 -30.16 -24.46
N GLY A 762 -13.43 -29.72 -23.47
CA GLY A 762 -13.81 -29.74 -22.05
C GLY A 762 -14.94 -28.77 -21.74
N ARG A 763 -14.93 -27.57 -22.34
CA ARG A 763 -15.98 -26.56 -22.16
C ARG A 763 -16.20 -26.24 -20.67
N ASP A 764 -17.38 -26.57 -20.17
CA ASP A 764 -17.78 -26.38 -18.77
C ASP A 764 -17.49 -27.60 -17.89
N GLU A 765 -17.17 -28.73 -18.50
CA GLU A 765 -16.84 -30.01 -17.86
C GLU A 765 -15.35 -30.33 -17.99
N ALA A 766 -14.51 -29.33 -18.23
CA ALA A 766 -13.09 -29.51 -18.53
C ALA A 766 -12.32 -30.23 -17.40
N ASP A 767 -12.75 -30.07 -16.14
CA ASP A 767 -12.15 -30.83 -15.03
C ASP A 767 -12.35 -32.34 -15.18
N THR A 768 -13.53 -32.78 -15.62
CA THR A 768 -13.83 -34.21 -15.82
C THR A 768 -13.31 -34.72 -17.16
N LEU A 769 -13.47 -33.96 -18.23
CA LEU A 769 -13.15 -34.39 -19.59
C LEU A 769 -11.68 -34.21 -19.98
N VAL A 770 -10.95 -33.29 -19.33
CA VAL A 770 -9.57 -32.93 -19.70
C VAL A 770 -8.62 -33.11 -18.52
N GLU A 771 -8.88 -32.46 -17.38
CA GLU A 771 -7.93 -32.47 -16.26
C GLU A 771 -7.87 -33.82 -15.53
N SER A 772 -9.00 -34.48 -15.31
CA SER A 772 -9.03 -35.78 -14.61
C SER A 772 -8.29 -36.89 -15.38
N PRO A 773 -8.48 -37.06 -16.71
CA PRO A 773 -7.66 -37.98 -17.50
C PRO A 773 -6.17 -37.64 -17.47
N TRP A 774 -5.82 -36.36 -17.59
CA TRP A 774 -4.44 -35.89 -17.46
C TRP A 774 -3.84 -36.31 -16.11
N ARG A 775 -4.52 -35.97 -15.01
CA ARG A 775 -4.11 -36.33 -13.64
C ARG A 775 -3.99 -37.86 -13.49
N GLY A 776 -4.92 -38.62 -14.05
CA GLY A 776 -4.88 -40.08 -14.01
C GLY A 776 -3.58 -40.65 -14.60
N ILE A 777 -3.18 -40.18 -15.78
CA ILE A 777 -1.92 -40.60 -16.42
C ILE A 777 -0.71 -40.10 -15.65
N THR A 778 -0.66 -38.83 -15.27
CA THR A 778 0.52 -38.29 -14.55
C THR A 778 0.69 -38.96 -13.18
N GLN A 779 -0.39 -39.26 -12.47
CA GLN A 779 -0.35 -40.05 -11.23
C GLN A 779 0.17 -41.47 -11.44
N ALA A 780 -0.23 -42.14 -12.52
CA ALA A 780 0.27 -43.48 -12.84
C ALA A 780 1.79 -43.46 -13.10
N LEU A 781 2.27 -42.47 -13.86
CA LEU A 781 3.70 -42.28 -14.14
C LEU A 781 4.49 -41.97 -12.86
N ILE A 782 3.98 -41.07 -12.00
CA ILE A 782 4.61 -40.72 -10.72
C ILE A 782 4.70 -41.95 -9.81
N ARG A 783 3.61 -42.72 -9.66
CA ARG A 783 3.60 -43.95 -8.85
C ARG A 783 4.55 -45.01 -9.41
N GLY A 784 4.66 -45.08 -10.73
CA GLY A 784 5.63 -45.94 -11.43
C GLY A 784 7.07 -45.43 -11.39
N ARG A 785 7.32 -44.23 -10.83
CA ARG A 785 8.62 -43.53 -10.84
C ARG A 785 9.18 -43.34 -12.24
N ILE A 786 8.30 -43.07 -13.21
CA ILE A 786 8.68 -42.86 -14.61
C ILE A 786 8.70 -41.34 -14.88
N PRO A 787 9.88 -40.75 -15.18
CA PRO A 787 9.97 -39.34 -15.49
C PRO A 787 9.19 -39.00 -16.78
N TYR A 788 8.48 -37.87 -16.76
CA TYR A 788 7.73 -37.39 -17.92
C TYR A 788 7.80 -35.87 -18.04
N LEU A 789 7.53 -35.37 -19.26
CA LEU A 789 7.36 -33.96 -19.57
C LEU A 789 5.97 -33.68 -20.14
N PRO A 790 5.29 -32.59 -19.72
CA PRO A 790 4.18 -32.04 -20.46
C PRO A 790 4.67 -31.51 -21.81
N VAL A 791 4.10 -32.03 -22.90
CA VAL A 791 4.40 -31.57 -24.26
C VAL A 791 3.16 -30.90 -24.82
N HIS A 792 3.27 -29.64 -25.25
CA HIS A 792 2.15 -28.95 -25.87
C HIS A 792 1.85 -29.58 -27.24
N ALA A 793 0.58 -29.77 -27.59
CA ALA A 793 0.17 -30.48 -28.81
C ALA A 793 0.72 -29.86 -30.10
N ASP A 794 0.90 -28.54 -30.13
CA ASP A 794 1.49 -27.85 -31.30
C ASP A 794 3.02 -27.94 -31.38
N ASP A 795 3.67 -28.43 -30.32
CA ASP A 795 5.13 -28.54 -30.24
C ASP A 795 5.58 -30.01 -30.32
N LEU A 796 4.69 -30.92 -30.80
CA LEU A 796 4.99 -32.34 -30.97
C LEU A 796 6.16 -32.56 -31.94
N ASP A 797 6.27 -31.75 -32.99
CA ASP A 797 7.38 -31.82 -33.95
C ASP A 797 8.74 -31.52 -33.30
N ARG A 798 8.77 -30.74 -32.20
CA ARG A 798 9.99 -30.51 -31.41
C ARG A 798 10.40 -31.74 -30.60
N ALA A 799 9.44 -32.61 -30.27
CA ALA A 799 9.64 -33.84 -29.49
C ALA A 799 9.76 -35.11 -30.36
N ALA A 800 9.24 -35.08 -31.58
CA ALA A 800 9.23 -36.18 -32.54
C ALA A 800 10.61 -36.76 -32.93
N PRO A 801 11.71 -35.97 -33.06
CA PRO A 801 13.01 -36.48 -33.51
C PRO A 801 13.63 -37.58 -32.62
N GLY A 802 13.10 -37.79 -31.42
CA GLY A 802 13.52 -38.83 -30.49
C GLY A 802 12.64 -40.08 -30.45
N LEU A 803 11.65 -40.23 -31.33
CA LEU A 803 10.68 -41.32 -31.32
C LEU A 803 10.47 -41.90 -32.71
N ALA A 804 10.48 -43.23 -32.84
CA ALA A 804 10.08 -43.95 -34.03
C ALA A 804 8.87 -44.84 -33.70
N ALA A 805 8.12 -45.27 -34.72
CA ALA A 805 7.02 -46.19 -34.51
C ALA A 805 7.26 -47.51 -35.25
N LEU A 806 6.91 -48.61 -34.61
CA LEU A 806 7.02 -49.97 -35.14
C LEU A 806 5.63 -50.53 -35.41
N ILE A 807 5.35 -50.95 -36.64
CA ILE A 807 4.17 -51.75 -36.97
C ILE A 807 4.56 -53.23 -36.81
N LEU A 808 4.00 -53.87 -35.79
CA LEU A 808 4.26 -55.27 -35.48
C LEU A 808 3.10 -56.18 -35.91
N PRO A 809 3.39 -57.42 -36.35
CA PRO A 809 2.38 -58.39 -36.72
C PRO A 809 1.72 -58.94 -35.45
N ARG A 810 0.43 -59.26 -35.53
CA ARG A 810 -0.24 -60.00 -34.46
C ARG A 810 0.11 -61.48 -34.57
N SER A 811 0.88 -62.00 -33.61
CA SER A 811 1.31 -63.40 -33.55
C SER A 811 0.15 -64.39 -33.71
N GLY A 812 -1.02 -64.11 -33.11
CA GLY A 812 -2.21 -64.94 -33.23
C GLY A 812 -2.79 -65.03 -34.65
N LEU A 813 -2.77 -63.94 -35.43
CA LEU A 813 -3.28 -63.92 -36.79
C LEU A 813 -2.31 -64.66 -37.74
N GLY A 814 -1.01 -64.44 -37.54
CA GLY A 814 0.04 -65.13 -38.28
C GLY A 814 0.09 -66.62 -37.99
N HIS A 815 -0.13 -67.05 -36.74
CA HIS A 815 -0.10 -68.47 -36.37
C HIS A 815 -1.39 -69.20 -36.76
N LYS A 816 -2.57 -68.62 -36.52
CA LYS A 816 -3.86 -69.31 -36.73
C LYS A 816 -4.38 -69.23 -38.16
N HIS A 817 -4.12 -68.12 -38.86
CA HIS A 817 -4.73 -67.83 -40.16
C HIS A 817 -3.72 -67.53 -41.26
N GLY A 818 -2.41 -67.60 -40.97
CA GLY A 818 -1.37 -67.35 -41.97
C GLY A 818 -1.28 -65.89 -42.43
N ILE A 819 -1.90 -64.94 -41.72
CA ILE A 819 -1.85 -63.51 -42.11
C ILE A 819 -0.71 -62.83 -41.36
N VAL A 820 0.32 -62.43 -42.10
CA VAL A 820 1.51 -61.75 -41.58
C VAL A 820 1.66 -60.38 -42.26
N LEU A 821 2.52 -59.52 -41.71
CA LEU A 821 2.87 -58.26 -42.36
C LEU A 821 3.93 -58.50 -43.43
N GLY A 822 3.77 -57.86 -44.59
CA GLY A 822 4.67 -58.04 -45.74
C GLY A 822 6.12 -57.64 -45.47
N ASN A 823 6.33 -56.64 -44.60
CA ASN A 823 7.64 -56.19 -44.13
C ASN A 823 8.05 -56.78 -42.77
N LEU A 824 7.27 -57.73 -42.22
CA LEU A 824 7.39 -58.26 -40.87
C LEU A 824 7.26 -57.17 -39.79
N VAL A 825 8.30 -56.37 -39.56
CA VAL A 825 8.30 -55.20 -38.68
C VAL A 825 8.46 -53.95 -39.53
N GLY A 826 7.45 -53.09 -39.55
CA GLY A 826 7.54 -51.80 -40.23
C GLY A 826 8.11 -50.73 -39.31
N LEU A 827 9.30 -50.22 -39.60
CA LEU A 827 9.79 -48.99 -38.95
C LEU A 827 9.18 -47.78 -39.67
N ILE A 828 8.63 -46.87 -38.88
CA ILE A 828 8.24 -45.53 -39.29
C ILE A 828 9.24 -44.59 -38.66
N ASP A 829 10.05 -43.96 -39.50
CA ASP A 829 11.09 -43.02 -39.07
C ASP A 829 10.47 -41.83 -38.35
N SER A 830 11.27 -41.23 -37.46
CA SER A 830 10.87 -40.10 -36.62
C SER A 830 10.46 -38.84 -37.40
N ASP A 831 10.83 -38.76 -38.68
CA ASP A 831 10.60 -37.65 -39.59
C ASP A 831 9.60 -37.96 -40.73
N TYR A 832 8.94 -39.13 -40.72
CA TYR A 832 7.98 -39.51 -41.76
C TYR A 832 6.62 -38.78 -41.62
N GLN A 833 6.12 -38.18 -42.71
CA GLN A 833 4.88 -37.37 -42.73
C GLN A 833 3.79 -37.85 -43.72
N GLY A 834 3.79 -39.13 -44.13
CA GLY A 834 2.84 -39.68 -45.11
C GLY A 834 1.70 -40.53 -44.52
N GLN A 835 0.81 -41.01 -45.40
CA GLN A 835 -0.15 -42.05 -45.03
C GLN A 835 0.59 -43.34 -44.64
N ILE A 836 0.07 -44.04 -43.62
CA ILE A 836 0.62 -45.31 -43.14
C ILE A 836 -0.17 -46.45 -43.79
N PHE A 837 0.51 -47.27 -44.60
CA PHE A 837 -0.06 -48.45 -45.21
C PHE A 837 0.39 -49.72 -44.47
N VAL A 838 -0.53 -50.65 -44.24
CA VAL A 838 -0.24 -51.95 -43.65
C VAL A 838 -0.26 -52.99 -44.76
N SER A 839 0.92 -53.36 -45.25
CA SER A 839 1.04 -54.45 -46.23
C SER A 839 0.81 -55.79 -45.53
N THR A 840 -0.13 -56.59 -46.03
CA THR A 840 -0.41 -57.93 -45.50
C THR A 840 -0.02 -58.99 -46.52
N TRP A 841 0.47 -60.12 -46.02
CA TRP A 841 0.75 -61.32 -46.81
C TRP A 841 0.01 -62.50 -46.19
N ASN A 842 -0.82 -63.15 -47.01
CA ASN A 842 -1.41 -64.43 -46.67
C ASN A 842 -0.45 -65.56 -47.07
N ARG A 843 0.22 -66.15 -46.07
CA ARG A 843 1.07 -67.35 -46.24
C ARG A 843 0.28 -68.66 -46.04
N GLY A 844 -1.03 -68.58 -45.81
CA GLY A 844 -1.94 -69.72 -45.74
C GLY A 844 -2.46 -70.13 -47.12
N HIS A 845 -3.22 -71.22 -47.16
CA HIS A 845 -3.88 -71.71 -48.38
C HIS A 845 -5.38 -71.36 -48.44
N GLU A 846 -5.92 -70.72 -47.39
CA GLU A 846 -7.33 -70.32 -47.30
C GLU A 846 -7.49 -68.81 -47.50
N HIS A 847 -8.60 -68.40 -48.11
CA HIS A 847 -8.95 -66.98 -48.22
C HIS A 847 -9.27 -66.39 -46.85
N PHE A 848 -8.68 -65.23 -46.54
CA PHE A 848 -8.94 -64.49 -45.31
C PHE A 848 -9.53 -63.12 -45.63
N THR A 849 -10.70 -62.82 -45.08
CA THR A 849 -11.38 -61.53 -45.27
C THR A 849 -11.15 -60.66 -44.04
N ILE A 850 -10.57 -59.48 -44.22
CA ILE A 850 -10.39 -58.49 -43.14
C ILE A 850 -11.64 -57.61 -43.10
N GLN A 851 -12.33 -57.56 -41.97
CA GLN A 851 -13.48 -56.67 -41.77
C GLN A 851 -13.02 -55.30 -41.21
N PRO A 852 -13.74 -54.20 -41.50
CA PRO A 852 -13.50 -52.92 -40.82
C PRO A 852 -13.47 -53.09 -39.30
N LEU A 853 -12.54 -52.41 -38.63
CA LEU A 853 -12.27 -52.50 -37.17
C LEU A 853 -11.57 -53.79 -36.69
N GLU A 854 -11.30 -54.76 -37.57
CA GLU A 854 -10.46 -55.90 -37.19
C GLU A 854 -9.00 -55.47 -36.97
N ARG A 855 -8.43 -55.96 -35.87
CA ARG A 855 -7.05 -55.67 -35.49
C ARG A 855 -6.11 -56.60 -36.25
N ILE A 856 -5.42 -56.09 -37.27
CA ILE A 856 -4.49 -56.86 -38.12
C ILE A 856 -3.00 -56.63 -37.80
N ALA A 857 -2.67 -55.51 -37.18
CA ALA A 857 -1.33 -55.11 -36.75
C ALA A 857 -1.40 -54.36 -35.42
N GLN A 858 -0.26 -54.03 -34.83
CA GLN A 858 -0.15 -53.16 -33.66
C GLN A 858 0.98 -52.15 -33.85
N LEU A 859 0.71 -50.88 -33.54
CA LEU A 859 1.72 -49.82 -33.55
C LEU A 859 2.37 -49.75 -32.17
N VAL A 860 3.70 -49.77 -32.12
CA VAL A 860 4.50 -49.64 -30.90
C VAL A 860 5.46 -48.48 -31.08
N VAL A 861 5.32 -47.44 -30.24
CA VAL A 861 6.23 -46.29 -30.26
C VAL A 861 7.47 -46.63 -29.43
N VAL A 862 8.65 -46.41 -29.98
CA VAL A 862 9.95 -46.68 -29.35
C VAL A 862 10.85 -45.45 -29.40
N PRO A 863 11.70 -45.22 -28.38
CA PRO A 863 12.68 -44.15 -28.41
C PRO A 863 13.77 -44.41 -29.46
N VAL A 864 14.20 -43.34 -30.14
CA VAL A 864 15.37 -43.32 -31.02
C VAL A 864 16.52 -42.69 -30.23
N LEU A 865 17.54 -43.49 -29.93
CA LEU A 865 18.78 -42.99 -29.35
C LEU A 865 19.66 -42.44 -30.47
N GLN A 866 19.89 -41.14 -30.46
CA GLN A 866 20.86 -40.50 -31.34
C GLN A 866 22.27 -40.77 -30.80
N VAL A 867 23.07 -41.56 -31.53
CA VAL A 867 24.45 -41.87 -31.15
C VAL A 867 25.41 -40.91 -31.86
N ALA A 868 26.32 -40.30 -31.10
CA ALA A 868 27.44 -39.56 -31.67
C ALA A 868 28.58 -40.54 -31.98
N PHE A 869 29.05 -40.56 -33.23
CA PHE A 869 30.20 -41.36 -33.62
C PHE A 869 31.49 -40.59 -33.31
N ASN A 870 32.39 -41.21 -32.54
CA ASN A 870 33.78 -40.77 -32.47
C ASN A 870 34.51 -41.35 -33.67
N VAL A 871 34.90 -40.49 -34.62
CA VAL A 871 35.73 -40.88 -35.76
C VAL A 871 37.16 -41.09 -35.23
N VAL A 872 37.70 -42.29 -35.45
CA VAL A 872 39.07 -42.68 -35.07
C VAL A 872 39.82 -43.13 -36.30
N ASP A 873 41.13 -42.86 -36.36
CA ASP A 873 41.99 -43.28 -37.48
C ASP A 873 42.27 -44.80 -37.47
N SER A 874 42.11 -45.44 -36.29
CA SER A 874 42.22 -46.88 -36.11
C SER A 874 41.40 -47.34 -34.89
N PHE A 875 40.86 -48.55 -34.93
CA PHE A 875 40.23 -49.17 -33.76
C PHE A 875 41.30 -49.82 -32.88
N ASP A 876 41.19 -49.69 -31.56
CA ASP A 876 41.98 -50.49 -30.62
C ASP A 876 41.56 -51.97 -30.75
N GLU A 877 42.53 -52.88 -30.89
CA GLU A 877 42.26 -54.31 -30.89
C GLU A 877 41.79 -54.76 -29.49
N SER A 878 40.51 -55.06 -29.35
CA SER A 878 40.01 -55.73 -28.15
C SER A 878 40.57 -57.17 -28.07
N GLU A 879 40.75 -57.73 -26.87
CA GLU A 879 41.11 -59.16 -26.68
C GLU A 879 40.18 -60.13 -27.44
N ARG A 880 38.95 -59.69 -27.76
CA ARG A 880 37.96 -60.45 -28.54
C ARG A 880 38.24 -60.48 -30.05
N GLY A 881 39.02 -59.53 -30.58
CA GLY A 881 39.34 -59.39 -32.00
C GLY A 881 40.28 -60.48 -32.52
N ALA A 882 41.10 -61.08 -31.65
CA ALA A 882 42.04 -62.14 -32.02
C ALA A 882 41.37 -63.48 -32.40
N ALA A 883 40.07 -63.66 -32.10
CA ALA A 883 39.35 -64.93 -32.29
C ALA A 883 38.42 -64.95 -33.52
N GLY A 884 38.36 -63.89 -34.33
CA GLY A 884 37.50 -63.81 -35.52
C GLY A 884 36.01 -63.60 -35.21
N PHE A 885 35.31 -62.96 -36.15
CA PHE A 885 33.86 -62.73 -36.06
C PHE A 885 33.10 -64.07 -36.05
N GLY A 886 32.39 -64.38 -34.96
CA GLY A 886 31.39 -65.47 -34.95
C GLY A 886 31.43 -66.49 -33.82
N SER A 887 32.13 -66.25 -32.71
CA SER A 887 32.01 -67.11 -31.52
C SER A 887 30.75 -66.75 -30.72
N THR A 888 29.58 -67.29 -31.11
CA THR A 888 28.48 -67.49 -30.16
C THR A 888 28.90 -68.61 -29.21
N GLY A 889 29.28 -68.24 -27.99
CA GLY A 889 29.56 -69.20 -26.92
C GLY A 889 28.39 -70.17 -26.76
N LYS A 890 28.67 -71.46 -26.81
CA LYS A 890 27.78 -72.47 -26.25
C LYS A 890 27.94 -72.42 -24.73
N HIS A 891 26.96 -71.87 -24.03
CA HIS A 891 26.56 -72.32 -22.69
C HIS A 891 25.07 -72.11 -22.51
#